data_AF-A0A6N6VW66-F1
#
_entry.id   AF-A0A6N6VW66-F1
#
_cell.length_a   1.000
_cell.length_b   1.000
_cell.length_c   1.000
_cell.angle_alpha   90.00
_cell.angle_beta   90.00
_cell.angle_gamma   90.00
#
_symmetry.space_group_name_H-M   'P 1'
#
loop_
_entity.id
_entity.type
_entity.pdbx_description
1 polymer ?
#
loop_
_entity_poly.entity_id
_entity_poly.type
_entity_poly.pdbx_seq_one_letter_code
_entity_poly.pdbx_strand_id
1 'polypeptide(L)'
;MRGVIMILSNKRFLLISILTVSFVSSCGKKTNSPDIIETENEYTNQENTNQDLDKKESDKKESDKKEGDKKEGDNGINNDNKFCTDLSDEKANPLGKYQWHLLNNGNTAFSTTLPKAGEDINVNSVLKNDCLSGNKVYVAIADSGLQISHPSLAPNVDNKPNVSKTWSLNFRSNGLSPNDPSPIDGDEPDHGTMVSGIIGMRSNLGFGGSGVAPRAHLSGYNVISSGAQNFKNFLDSLGGSDASKGNDIFSMSFGMNNTRQIKEDNPTTKASVAAFKSGTTTLRNGKGALYVKAAGNGFSSMGMFSGSSCDDAKKLNLSCQNSSMNFENTLAEVITVGAINSQGVKSSYSTTGSSLWISAPGGEFGKNKEWVEKNYKTINEVMDWTKIRATAADPAIITTDVVGSKYGLSRNPDLKNKEDILKVGNPFNACEVDVNKDCNYTNSMNGTSSATPVTSGSIALILEANPNLTWRDVKYILAKTATKVDPNFNGVSINIAEGVSYQAEQGWLTNAAGFHFSNWYGFGRVNVADAVALAKNYNINLGEYIEKDWIPKIPSDFSQPVQAGDINGYESKLTVFNSNSLKIENIQIKVSLESKFIGDVALELTSPRGTKSIVWHAANAFSSNGNLVGMQIQSNAFFGEDSKGEWKLKVINTGIHKKEATFKGWQLKVTGHQ
;
A
#
# COMPACT_ATOMS: atom_id res chain seq x y z
N MET A 1 -13.08 -21.89 -9.69
CA MET A 1 -13.45 -20.54 -10.20
C MET A 1 -14.30 -19.84 -9.15
N ARG A 2 -14.16 -18.51 -9.04
CA ARG A 2 -14.77 -17.59 -8.05
C ARG A 2 -14.19 -17.65 -6.63
N GLY A 3 -12.97 -17.12 -6.48
CA GLY A 3 -12.59 -16.43 -5.24
C GLY A 3 -13.24 -15.04 -5.25
N VAL A 4 -13.46 -14.46 -4.07
CA VAL A 4 -13.99 -13.09 -3.91
C VAL A 4 -13.07 -12.15 -4.69
N ILE A 5 -13.58 -11.73 -5.83
CA ILE A 5 -12.97 -10.86 -6.84
C ILE A 5 -13.75 -9.58 -6.72
N MET A 6 -13.03 -8.46 -6.61
CA MET A 6 -13.53 -7.09 -6.73
C MET A 6 -14.61 -7.01 -7.83
N ILE A 7 -15.89 -6.95 -7.42
CA ILE A 7 -17.02 -6.88 -8.34
C ILE A 7 -17.21 -5.42 -8.74
N LEU A 8 -16.77 -5.10 -9.96
CA LEU A 8 -17.35 -4.02 -10.75
C LEU A 8 -18.59 -4.59 -11.45
N SER A 9 -19.78 -4.26 -10.95
CA SER A 9 -21.04 -4.62 -11.61
C SER A 9 -21.41 -3.57 -12.66
N ASN A 10 -21.33 -4.03 -13.91
CA ASN A 10 -21.89 -3.51 -15.15
C ASN A 10 -23.00 -2.44 -15.06
N LYS A 11 -22.71 -1.25 -15.58
CA LYS A 11 -23.46 -0.67 -16.72
C LYS A 11 -22.48 0.02 -17.69
N ARG A 12 -22.68 -0.22 -18.98
CA ARG A 12 -21.96 0.34 -20.12
C ARG A 12 -21.69 1.84 -19.94
N PHE A 13 -20.46 2.31 -20.15
CA PHE A 13 -20.15 3.40 -21.08
C PHE A 13 -18.63 3.48 -21.30
N LEU A 14 -18.23 3.33 -22.56
CA LEU A 14 -16.97 3.87 -23.06
C LEU A 14 -17.09 5.40 -22.95
N LEU A 15 -16.28 6.05 -22.11
CA LEU A 15 -16.14 7.50 -22.16
C LEU A 15 -14.66 7.86 -22.05
N ILE A 16 -14.09 8.00 -23.24
CA ILE A 16 -12.95 8.85 -23.52
C ILE A 16 -13.36 10.27 -23.08
N SER A 17 -12.81 10.77 -21.97
CA SER A 17 -12.91 12.21 -21.65
C SER A 17 -11.84 12.96 -22.44
N ILE A 18 -12.21 13.41 -23.65
CA ILE A 18 -11.55 14.55 -24.29
C ILE A 18 -12.05 15.80 -23.56
N LEU A 19 -11.17 16.47 -22.82
CA LEU A 19 -11.39 17.85 -22.41
C LEU A 19 -10.96 18.76 -23.56
N THR A 20 -11.92 19.36 -24.26
CA THR A 20 -11.72 20.62 -24.95
C THR A 20 -11.87 21.74 -23.91
N VAL A 21 -10.77 22.38 -23.55
CA VAL A 21 -10.77 23.66 -22.83
C VAL A 21 -10.72 24.76 -23.88
N SER A 22 -11.82 25.45 -24.11
CA SER A 22 -11.82 26.72 -24.86
C SER A 22 -11.49 27.84 -23.88
N PHE A 23 -10.27 28.37 -23.97
CA PHE A 23 -9.92 29.67 -23.41
C PHE A 23 -10.42 30.77 -24.35
N VAL A 24 -11.25 31.69 -23.87
CA VAL A 24 -11.23 33.08 -24.36
C VAL A 24 -11.41 34.03 -23.17
N SER A 25 -10.32 34.72 -22.86
CA SER A 25 -10.28 35.93 -22.04
C SER A 25 -10.91 37.08 -22.84
N SER A 26 -11.71 37.95 -22.21
CA SER A 26 -11.91 39.29 -22.75
C SER A 26 -12.23 40.29 -21.64
N CYS A 27 -11.27 41.20 -21.42
CA CYS A 27 -11.50 42.53 -20.88
C CYS A 27 -12.02 43.44 -22.00
N GLY A 28 -12.99 44.32 -21.69
CA GLY A 28 -13.09 45.63 -22.36
C GLY A 28 -14.45 46.07 -22.93
N LYS A 29 -15.19 46.80 -22.09
CA LYS A 29 -15.90 48.08 -22.32
C LYS A 29 -16.86 48.28 -23.52
N LYS A 30 -18.06 48.79 -23.14
CA LYS A 30 -18.96 49.79 -23.80
C LYS A 30 -19.70 49.28 -25.06
N THR A 31 -20.99 49.52 -25.32
CA THR A 31 -21.96 50.58 -24.93
C THR A 31 -23.37 50.19 -25.43
N ASN A 32 -24.40 50.81 -24.82
CA ASN A 32 -25.76 51.13 -25.33
C ASN A 32 -26.91 50.09 -25.22
N SER A 33 -27.85 50.46 -24.33
CA SER A 33 -29.30 50.17 -24.23
C SER A 33 -30.10 50.55 -25.51
N PRO A 34 -31.45 50.45 -25.58
CA PRO A 34 -32.47 50.03 -24.58
C PRO A 34 -33.48 48.97 -25.14
N ASP A 35 -34.40 48.36 -24.39
CA ASP A 35 -35.70 48.94 -23.99
C ASP A 35 -36.57 47.94 -23.16
N ILE A 36 -37.12 48.44 -22.02
CA ILE A 36 -38.49 48.32 -21.42
C ILE A 36 -39.04 46.87 -21.12
N ILE A 37 -39.64 46.46 -19.98
CA ILE A 37 -40.71 46.99 -19.10
C ILE A 37 -40.67 46.32 -17.70
N GLU A 38 -40.85 47.18 -16.69
CA GLU A 38 -41.48 47.08 -15.34
C GLU A 38 -41.96 45.72 -14.80
N THR A 39 -41.74 45.38 -13.52
CA THR A 39 -42.42 46.00 -12.35
C THR A 39 -41.71 45.69 -11.03
N GLU A 40 -41.34 46.75 -10.29
CA GLU A 40 -41.69 47.07 -8.88
C GLU A 40 -42.24 45.95 -7.96
N ASN A 41 -41.95 45.81 -6.65
CA ASN A 41 -41.53 46.72 -5.57
C ASN A 41 -40.88 45.86 -4.46
N GLU A 42 -39.70 46.21 -3.92
CA GLU A 42 -39.47 47.12 -2.76
C GLU A 42 -40.01 46.61 -1.42
N TYR A 43 -39.38 46.77 -0.26
CA TYR A 43 -38.02 47.10 0.20
C TYR A 43 -38.10 47.05 1.74
N THR A 44 -36.96 47.34 2.37
CA THR A 44 -36.69 47.79 3.76
C THR A 44 -36.21 46.69 4.72
N ASN A 45 -34.92 46.64 5.10
CA ASN A 45 -34.07 47.61 5.85
C ASN A 45 -34.68 47.91 7.24
N GLN A 46 -33.95 47.96 8.35
CA GLN A 46 -32.56 48.32 8.54
C GLN A 46 -32.10 47.99 9.98
N GLU A 47 -30.78 48.04 10.13
CA GLU A 47 -29.92 47.97 11.31
C GLU A 47 -30.35 48.86 12.50
N ASN A 48 -29.97 48.49 13.74
CA ASN A 48 -28.81 49.08 14.44
C ASN A 48 -28.71 48.73 15.95
N THR A 49 -27.48 48.37 16.35
CA THR A 49 -26.71 48.73 17.56
C THR A 49 -27.40 49.05 18.90
N ASN A 50 -26.98 48.39 20.00
CA ASN A 50 -26.00 48.91 21.00
C ASN A 50 -26.15 48.28 22.41
N GLN A 51 -24.98 47.96 22.97
CA GLN A 51 -24.49 48.16 24.35
C GLN A 51 -25.06 47.40 25.57
N ASP A 52 -24.06 46.88 26.30
CA ASP A 52 -23.96 46.42 27.69
C ASP A 52 -24.95 46.99 28.70
N LEU A 53 -25.31 46.17 29.70
CA LEU A 53 -25.27 46.54 31.12
C LEU A 53 -25.40 45.31 32.05
N ASP A 54 -24.80 45.52 33.22
CA ASP A 54 -24.36 44.62 34.28
C ASP A 54 -25.48 44.04 35.21
N LYS A 55 -25.09 42.96 35.92
CA LYS A 55 -25.41 42.61 37.34
C LYS A 55 -26.67 41.83 37.77
N LYS A 56 -26.33 40.74 38.50
CA LYS A 56 -26.79 40.28 39.85
C LYS A 56 -27.66 39.01 39.98
N GLU A 57 -27.00 37.99 40.54
CA GLU A 57 -27.37 37.13 41.70
C GLU A 57 -28.84 36.76 41.94
N SER A 58 -29.12 35.45 42.05
CA SER A 58 -29.40 34.83 43.34
C SER A 58 -29.65 33.31 43.25
N ASP A 59 -29.23 32.65 44.33
CA ASP A 59 -29.22 31.21 44.60
C ASP A 59 -30.57 30.49 44.55
N LYS A 60 -30.54 29.19 44.23
CA LYS A 60 -31.19 28.14 45.04
C LYS A 60 -30.66 26.73 44.73
N LYS A 61 -30.19 26.06 45.77
CA LYS A 61 -29.85 24.63 45.85
C LYS A 61 -31.10 23.78 46.11
N GLU A 62 -31.16 22.59 45.51
CA GLU A 62 -31.67 21.29 46.06
C GLU A 62 -31.45 20.21 45.00
N SER A 63 -30.44 19.34 45.14
CA SER A 63 -30.40 18.05 45.85
C SER A 63 -30.82 16.84 45.00
N ASP A 64 -29.79 16.05 44.65
CA ASP A 64 -29.72 14.59 44.56
C ASP A 64 -30.68 13.78 43.68
N LYS A 65 -30.10 13.15 42.64
CA LYS A 65 -29.95 11.67 42.59
C LYS A 65 -28.84 11.26 41.61
N LYS A 66 -27.83 10.58 42.16
CA LYS A 66 -26.70 9.96 41.46
C LYS A 66 -27.13 8.61 40.87
N GLU A 67 -26.78 8.38 39.61
CA GLU A 67 -26.52 7.04 39.06
C GLU A 67 -25.20 7.12 38.28
N GLY A 68 -24.28 6.20 38.58
CA GLY A 68 -22.85 6.39 38.40
C GLY A 68 -22.32 6.06 37.01
N ASP A 69 -21.83 7.08 36.31
CA ASP A 69 -20.83 6.95 35.25
C ASP A 69 -19.43 6.89 35.90
N LYS A 70 -18.75 5.74 35.76
CA LYS A 70 -17.31 5.65 36.03
C LYS A 70 -16.54 6.31 34.88
N LYS A 71 -16.34 7.62 34.99
CA LYS A 71 -15.23 8.31 34.32
C LYS A 71 -13.98 8.11 35.18
N GLU A 72 -12.96 7.44 34.64
CA GLU A 72 -11.62 7.50 35.20
C GLU A 72 -11.08 8.91 35.00
N GLY A 73 -10.99 9.63 36.13
CA GLY A 73 -10.33 10.92 36.23
C GLY A 73 -8.83 10.73 36.40
N ASP A 74 -8.09 11.45 35.56
CA ASP A 74 -6.70 11.82 35.73
C ASP A 74 -6.49 12.51 37.09
N ASN A 75 -5.59 11.95 37.92
CA ASN A 75 -4.99 12.63 39.06
C ASN A 75 -3.75 11.85 39.52
N GLY A 76 -2.56 12.40 39.24
CA GLY A 76 -1.34 12.07 39.95
C GLY A 76 -0.14 11.82 39.04
N ILE A 77 0.67 12.86 38.85
CA ILE A 77 2.04 12.73 38.31
C ILE A 77 2.86 11.84 39.24
N ASN A 78 3.07 10.57 38.86
CA ASN A 78 4.31 9.82 39.07
C ASN A 78 4.26 8.44 38.38
N ASN A 79 5.27 8.21 37.53
CA ASN A 79 5.54 7.09 36.62
C ASN A 79 4.63 6.99 35.39
N ASP A 80 5.21 7.27 34.21
CA ASP A 80 4.68 6.84 32.91
C ASP A 80 4.28 5.36 33.00
N ASN A 81 2.97 5.07 33.08
CA ASN A 81 2.48 3.70 32.93
C ASN A 81 2.74 3.29 31.48
N LYS A 82 3.94 2.76 31.24
CA LYS A 82 4.36 2.21 29.96
C LYS A 82 3.31 1.19 29.51
N PHE A 83 2.71 1.44 28.35
CA PHE A 83 1.78 0.50 27.75
C PHE A 83 2.58 -0.59 27.04
N CYS A 84 2.76 -1.71 27.71
CA CYS A 84 3.43 -2.88 27.15
C CYS A 84 2.37 -3.86 26.63
N THR A 85 2.65 -4.54 25.52
CA THR A 85 1.77 -5.58 24.97
C THR A 85 2.50 -6.90 24.97
N ASP A 86 2.00 -7.86 25.74
CA ASP A 86 2.45 -9.25 25.70
C ASP A 86 1.50 -10.06 24.81
N LEU A 87 1.95 -10.41 23.60
CA LEU A 87 1.18 -11.19 22.64
C LEU A 87 0.89 -12.62 23.11
N SER A 88 1.62 -13.11 24.12
CA SER A 88 1.42 -14.42 24.73
C SER A 88 0.45 -14.43 25.92
N ASP A 89 0.04 -13.26 26.41
CA ASP A 89 -1.00 -13.16 27.44
C ASP A 89 -2.38 -13.37 26.80
N GLU A 90 -2.86 -14.62 26.83
CA GLU A 90 -4.15 -15.00 26.25
C GLU A 90 -5.35 -14.36 26.94
N LYS A 91 -5.20 -13.92 28.20
CA LYS A 91 -6.29 -13.21 28.89
C LYS A 91 -6.39 -11.79 28.39
N ALA A 92 -5.26 -11.12 28.13
CA ALA A 92 -5.24 -9.75 27.64
C ALA A 92 -5.46 -9.65 26.13
N ASN A 93 -4.90 -10.61 25.37
CA ASN A 93 -4.84 -10.65 23.90
C ASN A 93 -5.18 -12.06 23.36
N PRO A 94 -6.45 -12.52 23.41
CA PRO A 94 -6.82 -13.88 23.01
C PRO A 94 -6.38 -14.33 21.60
N LEU A 95 -6.27 -13.39 20.65
CA LEU A 95 -5.82 -13.68 19.28
C LEU A 95 -4.30 -13.58 19.10
N GLY A 96 -3.55 -13.04 20.06
CA GLY A 96 -2.13 -12.68 19.90
C GLY A 96 -1.25 -13.86 19.44
N LYS A 97 -1.45 -15.04 20.01
CA LYS A 97 -0.70 -16.27 19.65
C LYS A 97 -0.97 -16.80 18.25
N TYR A 98 -2.06 -16.36 17.60
CA TYR A 98 -2.46 -16.77 16.26
C TYR A 98 -2.03 -15.74 15.19
N GLN A 99 -1.65 -14.52 15.61
CA GLN A 99 -1.15 -13.47 14.73
C GLN A 99 0.32 -13.71 14.36
N TRP A 100 0.55 -14.71 13.50
CA TRP A 100 1.89 -15.12 13.07
C TRP A 100 2.73 -13.97 12.51
N HIS A 101 2.11 -12.94 11.91
CA HIS A 101 2.84 -11.78 11.39
C HIS A 101 3.52 -10.93 12.48
N LEU A 102 3.07 -11.03 13.74
CA LEU A 102 3.64 -10.31 14.90
C LEU A 102 4.57 -11.20 15.73
N LEU A 103 4.16 -12.45 15.96
CA LEU A 103 4.92 -13.46 16.70
C LEU A 103 4.60 -14.84 16.13
N ASN A 104 5.54 -15.39 15.36
CA ASN A 104 5.39 -16.68 14.70
C ASN A 104 6.06 -17.79 15.49
N ASN A 105 5.26 -18.45 16.35
CA ASN A 105 5.68 -19.63 17.10
C ASN A 105 5.24 -20.95 16.44
N GLY A 106 4.82 -20.93 15.16
CA GLY A 106 4.30 -22.12 14.47
C GLY A 106 2.84 -22.47 14.78
N ASN A 107 2.13 -21.61 15.52
CA ASN A 107 0.72 -21.82 15.86
C ASN A 107 -0.18 -21.72 14.62
N THR A 108 -1.29 -22.47 14.61
CA THR A 108 -2.29 -22.36 13.54
C THR A 108 -2.85 -20.94 13.46
N ALA A 109 -2.92 -20.36 12.27
CA ALA A 109 -3.69 -19.13 12.04
C ALA A 109 -5.14 -19.45 11.62
N PHE A 110 -5.69 -20.52 12.21
CA PHE A 110 -6.94 -21.18 11.81
C PHE A 110 -6.95 -21.70 10.36
N SER A 111 -5.77 -21.86 9.77
CA SER A 111 -5.54 -22.45 8.44
C SER A 111 -4.94 -23.86 8.57
N THR A 112 -4.95 -24.63 7.49
CA THR A 112 -4.40 -26.01 7.50
C THR A 112 -2.88 -26.03 7.53
N THR A 113 -2.21 -25.23 6.69
CA THR A 113 -0.75 -25.16 6.71
C THR A 113 -0.30 -24.36 7.93
N LEU A 114 0.70 -24.87 8.65
CA LEU A 114 1.27 -24.18 9.80
C LEU A 114 2.33 -23.16 9.34
N PRO A 115 2.39 -21.98 9.96
CA PRO A 115 3.43 -21.00 9.68
C PRO A 115 4.80 -21.53 10.15
N LYS A 116 5.88 -21.16 9.45
CA LYS A 116 7.25 -21.52 9.85
C LYS A 116 7.72 -20.57 10.94
N ALA A 117 8.06 -21.09 12.12
CA ALA A 117 8.44 -20.27 13.26
C ALA A 117 9.58 -19.29 12.95
N GLY A 118 9.51 -18.08 13.50
CA GLY A 118 10.45 -16.97 13.26
C GLY A 118 10.25 -16.22 11.93
N GLU A 119 9.34 -16.67 11.07
CA GLU A 119 8.96 -15.92 9.86
C GLU A 119 7.90 -14.85 10.22
N ASP A 120 8.32 -13.83 10.99
CA ASP A 120 7.53 -12.66 11.42
C ASP A 120 8.36 -11.36 11.35
N ILE A 121 7.76 -10.22 11.65
CA ILE A 121 8.45 -8.92 11.59
C ILE A 121 9.36 -8.61 12.79
N ASN A 122 9.56 -9.55 13.72
CA ASN A 122 10.37 -9.38 14.92
C ASN A 122 9.95 -8.16 15.78
N VAL A 123 8.65 -8.04 16.08
CA VAL A 123 8.08 -6.89 16.82
C VAL A 123 7.81 -7.20 18.30
N ASN A 124 7.77 -8.47 18.69
CA ASN A 124 7.35 -8.87 20.03
C ASN A 124 8.17 -8.23 21.16
N SER A 125 9.51 -8.16 21.03
CA SER A 125 10.37 -7.51 22.03
C SER A 125 10.12 -6.00 22.13
N VAL A 126 9.77 -5.35 21.01
CA VAL A 126 9.46 -3.92 20.95
C VAL A 126 8.16 -3.61 21.69
N LEU A 127 7.13 -4.43 21.49
CA LEU A 127 5.84 -4.28 22.17
C LEU A 127 5.91 -4.65 23.66
N LYS A 128 6.61 -5.73 23.99
CA LYS A 128 6.62 -6.32 25.34
C LYS A 128 7.66 -5.69 26.26
N ASN A 129 8.89 -5.50 25.78
CA ASN A 129 10.02 -5.11 26.62
C ASN A 129 10.32 -3.61 26.50
N ASP A 130 10.34 -3.07 25.27
CA ASP A 130 10.54 -1.64 25.06
C ASP A 130 9.27 -0.82 25.35
N CYS A 131 8.11 -1.49 25.34
CA CYS A 131 6.78 -0.91 25.53
C CYS A 131 6.49 0.24 24.56
N LEU A 132 6.99 0.12 23.32
CA LEU A 132 6.56 0.95 22.21
C LEU A 132 5.26 0.37 21.66
N SER A 133 4.38 1.24 21.20
CA SER A 133 3.03 0.89 20.78
C SER A 133 2.48 1.78 19.65
N GLY A 134 3.28 2.69 19.10
CA GLY A 134 2.87 3.72 18.14
C GLY A 134 2.21 4.92 18.80
N ASN A 135 2.39 5.11 20.11
CA ASN A 135 1.77 6.20 20.85
C ASN A 135 2.17 7.56 20.24
N LYS A 136 1.20 8.48 20.12
CA LYS A 136 1.36 9.81 19.52
C LYS A 136 1.74 9.83 18.02
N VAL A 137 1.66 8.69 17.32
CA VAL A 137 1.82 8.62 15.86
C VAL A 137 0.45 8.52 15.20
N TYR A 138 0.25 9.28 14.13
CA TYR A 138 -1.03 9.39 13.42
C TYR A 138 -0.95 8.73 12.06
N VAL A 139 -1.86 7.80 11.79
CA VAL A 139 -1.87 6.99 10.57
C VAL A 139 -3.20 7.20 9.83
N ALA A 140 -3.09 7.62 8.58
CA ALA A 140 -4.18 7.71 7.63
C ALA A 140 -4.39 6.37 6.92
N ILE A 141 -5.65 5.92 6.86
CA ILE A 141 -6.08 4.75 6.10
C ILE A 141 -6.86 5.25 4.89
N ALA A 142 -6.17 5.40 3.75
CA ALA A 142 -6.79 5.72 2.47
C ALA A 142 -7.24 4.41 1.81
N ASP A 143 -8.51 4.04 2.00
CA ASP A 143 -9.03 2.71 1.65
C ASP A 143 -10.54 2.74 1.38
N SER A 144 -11.25 1.61 1.52
CA SER A 144 -12.69 1.44 1.28
C SER A 144 -13.57 1.94 2.42
N GLY A 145 -12.97 2.22 3.57
CA GLY A 145 -13.71 2.48 4.79
C GLY A 145 -12.86 2.30 6.04
N LEU A 146 -13.47 2.60 7.17
CA LEU A 146 -12.97 2.29 8.51
C LEU A 146 -14.21 2.29 9.40
N GLN A 147 -14.58 1.13 9.96
CA GLN A 147 -15.62 1.08 10.97
C GLN A 147 -15.11 1.70 12.27
N ILE A 148 -15.29 3.02 12.40
CA ILE A 148 -14.74 3.82 13.51
C ILE A 148 -15.29 3.40 14.88
N SER A 149 -16.44 2.72 14.90
CA SER A 149 -17.09 2.19 16.10
C SER A 149 -16.67 0.76 16.45
N HIS A 150 -15.83 0.10 15.64
CA HIS A 150 -15.37 -1.26 15.94
C HIS A 150 -14.68 -1.27 17.33
N PRO A 151 -15.03 -2.20 18.25
CA PRO A 151 -14.60 -2.13 19.66
C PRO A 151 -13.08 -2.14 19.83
N SER A 152 -12.35 -2.84 18.95
CA SER A 152 -10.88 -2.87 18.95
C SER A 152 -10.21 -1.71 18.21
N LEU A 153 -10.96 -0.85 17.52
CA LEU A 153 -10.41 0.30 16.77
C LEU A 153 -10.83 1.63 17.38
N ALA A 154 -12.06 1.74 17.89
CA ALA A 154 -12.62 2.95 18.49
C ALA A 154 -11.70 3.62 19.52
N PRO A 155 -10.99 2.89 20.40
CA PRO A 155 -10.04 3.51 21.33
C PRO A 155 -8.87 4.27 20.67
N ASN A 156 -8.58 3.98 19.39
CA ASN A 156 -7.53 4.60 18.60
C ASN A 156 -8.05 5.67 17.63
N VAL A 157 -9.34 5.93 17.60
CA VAL A 157 -9.97 6.87 16.68
C VAL A 157 -10.51 8.07 17.47
N ASP A 158 -9.87 9.23 17.32
CA ASP A 158 -10.39 10.51 17.81
C ASP A 158 -10.97 11.28 16.62
N ASN A 159 -12.29 11.24 16.45
CA ASN A 159 -12.96 11.63 15.21
C ASN A 159 -13.84 12.87 15.38
N LYS A 160 -13.28 13.96 15.93
CA LYS A 160 -13.98 15.24 16.15
C LYS A 160 -13.51 16.27 15.12
N PRO A 161 -14.32 16.59 14.10
CA PRO A 161 -13.95 17.54 13.06
C PRO A 161 -13.51 18.88 13.64
N ASN A 162 -12.40 19.42 13.13
CA ASN A 162 -11.81 20.70 13.54
C ASN A 162 -11.37 20.81 15.02
N VAL A 163 -11.38 19.71 15.77
CA VAL A 163 -10.91 19.66 17.16
C VAL A 163 -9.73 18.69 17.30
N SER A 164 -9.87 17.50 16.74
CA SER A 164 -8.82 16.48 16.71
C SER A 164 -7.70 16.87 15.73
N LYS A 165 -6.46 16.43 16.01
CA LYS A 165 -5.31 16.66 15.13
C LYS A 165 -5.56 16.10 13.72
N THR A 166 -6.26 14.98 13.64
CA THR A 166 -6.76 14.36 12.42
C THR A 166 -8.18 13.87 12.67
N TRP A 167 -8.97 13.74 11.62
CA TRP A 167 -10.27 13.07 11.68
C TRP A 167 -10.57 12.38 10.35
N SER A 168 -11.52 11.46 10.37
CA SER A 168 -11.90 10.66 9.22
C SER A 168 -12.78 11.44 8.24
N LEU A 169 -12.80 11.05 6.97
CA LEU A 169 -13.72 11.62 5.97
C LEU A 169 -14.49 10.51 5.26
N ASN A 170 -15.81 10.71 5.20
CA ASN A 170 -16.72 9.98 4.35
C ASN A 170 -16.96 10.76 3.06
N PHE A 171 -16.45 10.24 1.97
CA PHE A 171 -16.57 10.81 0.63
C PHE A 171 -17.84 10.37 -0.11
N ARG A 172 -18.69 9.55 0.51
CA ARG A 172 -19.90 9.00 -0.08
C ARG A 172 -21.15 9.69 0.46
N SER A 173 -22.18 9.76 -0.37
CA SER A 173 -23.54 10.07 0.08
C SER A 173 -24.28 8.76 0.39
N ASN A 174 -24.06 8.22 1.58
CA ASN A 174 -24.54 6.90 1.99
C ASN A 174 -25.35 6.92 3.31
N GLY A 175 -25.79 8.11 3.74
CA GLY A 175 -26.60 8.29 4.95
C GLY A 175 -25.80 8.36 6.26
N LEU A 176 -24.49 8.13 6.24
CA LEU A 176 -23.60 8.38 7.36
C LEU A 176 -23.13 9.84 7.39
N SER A 177 -22.64 10.28 8.54
CA SER A 177 -22.09 11.63 8.69
C SER A 177 -20.83 11.84 7.80
N PRO A 178 -20.50 13.10 7.43
CA PRO A 178 -19.33 13.38 6.58
C PRO A 178 -17.98 12.97 7.15
N ASN A 179 -17.88 12.71 8.46
CA ASN A 179 -16.68 12.21 9.12
C ASN A 179 -16.77 10.73 9.51
N ASP A 180 -17.81 10.01 9.08
CA ASP A 180 -17.97 8.59 9.38
C ASP A 180 -17.76 7.72 8.13
N PRO A 181 -16.54 7.24 7.88
CA PRO A 181 -16.20 6.43 6.71
C PRO A 181 -16.62 4.97 6.89
N SER A 182 -17.45 4.62 7.88
CA SER A 182 -17.83 3.25 8.17
C SER A 182 -18.49 2.59 6.95
N PRO A 183 -18.30 1.27 6.78
CA PRO A 183 -19.06 0.51 5.81
C PRO A 183 -20.54 0.45 6.20
N ILE A 184 -21.41 0.33 5.21
CA ILE A 184 -22.85 0.11 5.37
C ILE A 184 -23.26 -1.23 4.76
N ASP A 185 -24.49 -1.67 5.04
CA ASP A 185 -25.06 -2.87 4.42
C ASP A 185 -24.94 -2.83 2.88
N GLY A 186 -24.35 -3.87 2.29
CA GLY A 186 -24.15 -3.98 0.85
C GLY A 186 -22.80 -3.45 0.36
N ASP A 187 -22.00 -2.85 1.23
CA ASP A 187 -20.57 -2.71 0.98
C ASP A 187 -19.94 -4.12 0.96
N GLU A 188 -19.17 -4.41 -0.10
CA GLU A 188 -18.30 -5.60 -0.15
C GLU A 188 -17.36 -5.58 1.08
N PRO A 189 -16.93 -6.74 1.61
CA PRO A 189 -16.29 -6.83 2.93
C PRO A 189 -15.22 -5.76 3.09
N ASP A 190 -15.38 -4.93 4.13
CA ASP A 190 -14.66 -3.66 4.22
C ASP A 190 -13.16 -3.86 4.43
N HIS A 191 -12.45 -3.74 3.32
CA HIS A 191 -11.01 -3.88 3.24
C HIS A 191 -10.27 -2.91 4.18
N GLY A 192 -10.76 -1.67 4.31
CA GLY A 192 -10.13 -0.66 5.14
C GLY A 192 -10.23 -0.91 6.65
N THR A 193 -11.32 -1.49 7.15
CA THR A 193 -11.42 -1.95 8.55
C THR A 193 -10.38 -3.04 8.85
N MET A 194 -10.19 -4.01 7.94
CA MET A 194 -9.15 -5.03 8.07
C MET A 194 -7.74 -4.45 8.05
N VAL A 195 -7.45 -3.52 7.13
CA VAL A 195 -6.19 -2.78 7.05
C VAL A 195 -5.91 -2.04 8.36
N SER A 196 -6.93 -1.41 8.93
CA SER A 196 -6.82 -0.64 10.17
C SER A 196 -6.49 -1.51 11.39
N GLY A 197 -7.07 -2.72 11.48
CA GLY A 197 -6.75 -3.67 12.53
C GLY A 197 -5.30 -4.14 12.52
N ILE A 198 -4.73 -4.35 11.33
CA ILE A 198 -3.30 -4.73 11.18
C ILE A 198 -2.40 -3.61 11.71
N ILE A 199 -2.74 -2.35 11.43
CA ILE A 199 -1.97 -1.20 11.91
C ILE A 199 -2.11 -1.09 13.43
N GLY A 200 -3.34 -1.01 13.93
CA GLY A 200 -3.60 -0.52 15.27
C GLY A 200 -4.89 -1.02 15.91
N MET A 201 -5.24 -2.30 15.78
CA MET A 201 -6.19 -2.87 16.74
C MET A 201 -5.60 -2.74 18.16
N ARG A 202 -6.40 -2.23 19.09
CA ARG A 202 -6.01 -1.98 20.47
C ARG A 202 -5.80 -3.32 21.18
N SER A 203 -4.61 -3.51 21.74
CA SER A 203 -4.28 -4.65 22.60
C SER A 203 -4.73 -4.43 24.05
N ASN A 204 -4.65 -5.49 24.86
CA ASN A 204 -4.95 -5.52 26.29
C ASN A 204 -6.41 -5.18 26.64
N LEU A 205 -7.35 -5.55 25.77
CA LEU A 205 -8.79 -5.34 26.00
C LEU A 205 -9.50 -6.57 26.59
N GLY A 206 -8.83 -7.72 26.67
CA GLY A 206 -9.46 -8.97 27.07
C GLY A 206 -10.18 -9.71 25.95
N PHE A 207 -10.14 -9.15 24.75
CA PHE A 207 -10.69 -9.70 23.51
C PHE A 207 -9.84 -9.24 22.32
N GLY A 208 -9.98 -9.90 21.18
CA GLY A 208 -9.19 -9.55 19.99
C GLY A 208 -7.70 -9.86 20.16
N GLY A 209 -6.85 -9.11 19.46
CA GLY A 209 -5.39 -9.27 19.47
C GLY A 209 -4.69 -7.93 19.57
N SER A 210 -3.61 -7.75 18.82
CA SER A 210 -2.86 -6.50 18.73
C SER A 210 -2.66 -6.07 17.29
N GLY A 211 -2.64 -4.76 17.04
CA GLY A 211 -2.05 -4.23 15.82
C GLY A 211 -0.52 -4.29 15.92
N VAL A 212 0.17 -3.98 14.84
CA VAL A 212 1.62 -3.75 14.91
C VAL A 212 1.92 -2.56 15.84
N ALA A 213 1.09 -1.51 15.80
CA ALA A 213 1.17 -0.31 16.61
C ALA A 213 -0.16 -0.07 17.36
N PRO A 214 -0.43 -0.80 18.46
CA PRO A 214 -1.75 -0.86 19.11
C PRO A 214 -2.21 0.45 19.77
N ARG A 215 -1.38 1.49 19.80
CA ARG A 215 -1.73 2.86 20.25
C ARG A 215 -1.52 3.96 19.21
N ALA A 216 -1.30 3.61 17.95
CA ALA A 216 -1.35 4.60 16.88
C ALA A 216 -2.75 5.22 16.77
N HIS A 217 -2.83 6.52 16.51
CA HIS A 217 -4.08 7.19 16.20
C HIS A 217 -4.46 6.90 14.75
N LEU A 218 -5.70 6.47 14.51
CA LEU A 218 -6.19 6.07 13.20
C LEU A 218 -7.23 7.08 12.68
N SER A 219 -7.13 7.42 11.40
CA SER A 219 -8.15 8.19 10.67
C SER A 219 -8.42 7.53 9.32
N GLY A 220 -9.69 7.36 8.97
CA GLY A 220 -10.13 6.63 7.78
C GLY A 220 -10.64 7.56 6.68
N TYR A 221 -10.30 7.24 5.45
CA TYR A 221 -10.69 7.97 4.26
C TYR A 221 -11.17 6.97 3.20
N ASN A 222 -12.49 6.88 2.98
CA ASN A 222 -13.11 5.84 2.13
C ASN A 222 -13.00 6.16 0.62
N VAL A 223 -11.80 6.50 0.17
CA VAL A 223 -11.51 7.09 -1.15
C VAL A 223 -11.60 6.11 -2.31
N ILE A 224 -11.39 4.81 -2.06
CA ILE A 224 -11.50 3.77 -3.12
C ILE A 224 -12.90 3.14 -3.18
N SER A 225 -13.83 3.57 -2.33
CA SER A 225 -15.20 3.08 -2.33
C SER A 225 -15.96 3.53 -3.58
N SER A 226 -16.96 2.74 -3.97
CA SER A 226 -17.83 3.11 -5.08
C SER A 226 -18.49 4.48 -4.82
N GLY A 227 -18.43 5.37 -5.81
CA GLY A 227 -18.93 6.74 -5.72
C GLY A 227 -18.00 7.77 -5.06
N ALA A 228 -16.89 7.36 -4.44
CA ALA A 228 -15.92 8.26 -3.80
C ALA A 228 -14.72 8.63 -4.70
N GLN A 229 -14.46 7.85 -5.74
CA GLN A 229 -13.23 7.91 -6.54
C GLN A 229 -13.18 9.15 -7.43
N ASN A 230 -12.53 10.21 -6.95
CA ASN A 230 -12.13 11.36 -7.76
C ASN A 230 -10.83 11.97 -7.22
N PHE A 231 -10.25 12.87 -8.00
CA PHE A 231 -8.94 13.43 -7.69
C PHE A 231 -8.92 14.30 -6.42
N LYS A 232 -9.98 15.07 -6.14
CA LYS A 232 -10.06 15.88 -4.93
C LYS A 232 -10.06 15.00 -3.68
N ASN A 233 -10.88 13.96 -3.66
CA ASN A 233 -10.95 13.02 -2.54
C ASN A 233 -9.62 12.27 -2.35
N PHE A 234 -8.93 11.94 -3.44
CA PHE A 234 -7.58 11.40 -3.40
C PHE A 234 -6.61 12.33 -2.68
N LEU A 235 -6.55 13.62 -3.05
CA LEU A 235 -5.72 14.61 -2.36
C LEU A 235 -6.11 14.78 -0.89
N ASP A 236 -7.41 14.92 -0.62
CA ASP A 236 -7.93 15.10 0.73
C ASP A 236 -7.60 13.91 1.65
N SER A 237 -7.47 12.70 1.10
CA SER A 237 -7.05 11.50 1.84
C SER A 237 -5.54 11.39 2.10
N LEU A 238 -4.72 12.19 1.40
CA LEU A 238 -3.26 12.08 1.38
C LEU A 238 -2.53 13.31 1.94
N GLY A 239 -3.19 14.03 2.85
CA GLY A 239 -2.63 15.19 3.54
C GLY A 239 -3.03 16.54 2.94
N GLY A 240 -3.86 16.55 1.89
CA GLY A 240 -4.32 17.76 1.22
C GLY A 240 -5.47 18.50 1.93
N SER A 241 -6.04 17.92 2.99
CA SER A 241 -7.15 18.52 3.75
C SER A 241 -6.78 18.76 5.21
N ASP A 242 -7.53 19.63 5.90
CA ASP A 242 -7.36 19.83 7.34
C ASP A 242 -7.57 18.55 8.15
N ALA A 243 -8.41 17.64 7.64
CA ALA A 243 -8.68 16.36 8.25
C ALA A 243 -7.48 15.41 8.23
N SER A 244 -6.64 15.49 7.18
CA SER A 244 -5.59 14.50 6.92
C SER A 244 -4.16 15.02 7.04
N LYS A 245 -3.93 16.34 6.94
CA LYS A 245 -2.60 16.96 7.01
C LYS A 245 -1.85 16.69 8.33
N GLY A 246 -2.56 16.36 9.40
CA GLY A 246 -1.99 16.02 10.70
C GLY A 246 -1.42 14.59 10.80
N ASN A 247 -1.66 13.74 9.80
CA ASN A 247 -1.15 12.36 9.79
C ASN A 247 0.35 12.32 9.49
N ASP A 248 1.04 11.38 10.15
CA ASP A 248 2.46 11.13 9.94
C ASP A 248 2.68 10.13 8.78
N ILE A 249 1.80 9.13 8.69
CA ILE A 249 1.91 7.98 7.79
C ILE A 249 0.61 7.85 7.00
N PHE A 250 0.72 7.59 5.70
CA PHE A 250 -0.41 7.34 4.80
C PHE A 250 -0.33 5.92 4.25
N SER A 251 -1.23 5.06 4.73
CA SER A 251 -1.33 3.66 4.34
C SER A 251 -2.24 3.52 3.12
N MET A 252 -1.68 3.09 1.99
CA MET A 252 -2.36 3.02 0.69
C MET A 252 -2.40 1.57 0.18
N SER A 253 -3.36 0.80 0.66
CA SER A 253 -3.52 -0.63 0.33
C SER A 253 -4.30 -0.85 -0.98
N PHE A 254 -4.00 -0.05 -2.01
CA PHE A 254 -4.64 -0.12 -3.32
C PHE A 254 -3.65 0.18 -4.45
N GLY A 255 -4.04 -0.19 -5.68
CA GLY A 255 -3.26 0.03 -6.89
C GLY A 255 -4.14 -0.15 -8.14
N MET A 256 -3.52 -0.01 -9.30
CA MET A 256 -4.18 -0.15 -10.61
C MET A 256 -3.75 -1.45 -11.29
N ASN A 257 -4.68 -2.10 -11.97
CA ASN A 257 -4.42 -3.29 -12.80
C ASN A 257 -4.35 -2.90 -14.28
N ASN A 258 -3.49 -1.94 -14.61
CA ASN A 258 -3.35 -1.44 -15.97
C ASN A 258 -2.59 -2.44 -16.86
N THR A 259 -3.09 -2.67 -18.06
CA THR A 259 -2.41 -3.45 -19.12
C THR A 259 -1.70 -2.56 -20.14
N ARG A 260 -1.69 -1.25 -19.90
CA ARG A 260 -1.05 -0.22 -20.75
C ARG A 260 -0.37 0.83 -19.89
N GLN A 261 0.63 1.49 -20.47
CA GLN A 261 1.32 2.59 -19.82
C GLN A 261 0.33 3.70 -19.43
N ILE A 262 0.41 4.13 -18.17
CA ILE A 262 -0.16 5.40 -17.72
C ILE A 262 0.86 6.49 -18.01
N LYS A 263 0.47 7.52 -18.75
CA LYS A 263 1.38 8.60 -19.13
C LYS A 263 1.50 9.62 -18.00
N GLU A 264 2.73 10.05 -17.72
CA GLU A 264 3.02 11.09 -16.73
C GLU A 264 2.36 12.42 -17.07
N ASP A 265 2.12 12.71 -18.36
CA ASP A 265 1.50 13.96 -18.80
C ASP A 265 0.00 14.06 -18.50
N ASN A 266 -0.63 12.94 -18.12
CA ASN A 266 -2.00 12.92 -17.64
C ASN A 266 -2.15 13.88 -16.44
N PRO A 267 -3.11 14.83 -16.46
CA PRO A 267 -3.28 15.80 -15.39
C PRO A 267 -3.39 15.18 -14.00
N THR A 268 -4.10 14.06 -13.87
CA THR A 268 -4.26 13.33 -12.59
C THR A 268 -2.94 12.78 -12.09
N THR A 269 -2.11 12.23 -12.99
CA THR A 269 -0.79 11.70 -12.64
C THR A 269 0.19 12.81 -12.27
N LYS A 270 0.22 13.92 -13.01
CA LYS A 270 1.03 15.09 -12.63
C LYS A 270 0.67 15.61 -11.26
N ALA A 271 -0.62 15.71 -10.99
CA ALA A 271 -1.11 16.27 -9.75
C ALA A 271 -0.90 15.31 -8.57
N SER A 272 -0.95 13.98 -8.78
CA SER A 272 -0.54 13.01 -7.75
C SER A 272 0.96 13.11 -7.43
N VAL A 273 1.83 13.25 -8.42
CA VAL A 273 3.27 13.50 -8.21
C VAL A 273 3.50 14.75 -7.37
N ALA A 274 2.84 15.86 -7.73
CA ALA A 274 2.94 17.11 -6.98
C ALA A 274 2.48 16.95 -5.53
N ALA A 275 1.43 16.16 -5.28
CA ALA A 275 0.91 15.89 -3.94
C ALA A 275 1.92 15.12 -3.08
N PHE A 276 2.52 14.03 -3.60
CA PHE A 276 3.53 13.26 -2.86
C PHE A 276 4.77 14.10 -2.52
N LYS A 277 5.24 14.91 -3.48
CA LYS A 277 6.36 15.84 -3.27
C LYS A 277 6.04 16.92 -2.24
N SER A 278 4.85 17.51 -2.33
CA SER A 278 4.39 18.49 -1.35
C SER A 278 4.31 17.86 0.05
N GLY A 279 3.75 16.66 0.16
CA GLY A 279 3.61 15.95 1.43
C GLY A 279 4.94 15.60 2.09
N THR A 280 5.90 15.11 1.32
CA THR A 280 7.27 14.80 1.81
C THR A 280 8.10 16.05 2.12
N THR A 281 7.68 17.23 1.66
CA THR A 281 8.37 18.50 1.93
C THR A 281 7.73 19.31 3.05
N THR A 282 6.40 19.29 3.18
CA THR A 282 5.65 20.26 4.01
C THR A 282 5.01 19.63 5.25
N LEU A 283 4.59 18.35 5.19
CA LEU A 283 3.92 17.69 6.30
C LEU A 283 4.92 17.29 7.39
N ARG A 284 4.39 16.96 8.58
CA ARG A 284 5.18 16.67 9.79
C ARG A 284 6.22 17.75 10.11
N ASN A 285 5.82 19.02 9.97
CA ASN A 285 6.68 20.19 10.20
C ASN A 285 7.98 20.14 9.37
N GLY A 286 7.88 19.77 8.10
CA GLY A 286 9.02 19.65 7.19
C GLY A 286 9.82 18.34 7.28
N LYS A 287 9.49 17.45 8.22
CA LYS A 287 10.09 16.09 8.27
C LYS A 287 9.59 15.19 7.13
N GLY A 288 8.45 15.54 6.54
CA GLY A 288 7.84 14.86 5.40
C GLY A 288 6.99 13.66 5.80
N ALA A 289 5.82 13.56 5.16
CA ALA A 289 4.92 12.42 5.30
C ALA A 289 5.52 11.12 4.76
N LEU A 290 5.09 10.00 5.33
CA LEU A 290 5.49 8.65 4.93
C LEU A 290 4.36 7.96 4.16
N TYR A 291 4.50 7.87 2.83
CA TYR A 291 3.54 7.21 1.95
C TYR A 291 3.90 5.74 1.75
N VAL A 292 3.08 4.84 2.26
CA VAL A 292 3.31 3.38 2.21
C VAL A 292 2.28 2.77 1.27
N LYS A 293 2.72 2.13 0.19
CA LYS A 293 1.84 1.70 -0.90
C LYS A 293 2.04 0.24 -1.27
N ALA A 294 0.93 -0.46 -1.50
CA ALA A 294 0.94 -1.85 -1.97
C ALA A 294 1.57 -1.96 -3.38
N ALA A 295 2.49 -2.91 -3.57
CA ALA A 295 3.09 -3.18 -4.88
C ALA A 295 2.09 -3.74 -5.91
N GLY A 296 1.05 -4.44 -5.44
CA GLY A 296 0.05 -5.11 -6.25
C GLY A 296 0.01 -6.63 -6.02
N ASN A 297 -1.06 -7.26 -6.50
CA ASN A 297 -1.32 -8.70 -6.36
C ASN A 297 -1.31 -9.42 -7.72
N GLY A 298 -0.50 -8.90 -8.63
CA GLY A 298 -0.51 -9.21 -10.05
C GLY A 298 0.48 -10.28 -10.50
N PHE A 299 0.96 -11.17 -9.63
CA PHE A 299 1.95 -12.19 -10.05
C PHE A 299 1.37 -13.17 -11.07
N SER A 300 0.25 -13.82 -10.76
CA SER A 300 -0.39 -14.76 -11.70
C SER A 300 -1.62 -14.19 -12.41
N SER A 301 -2.21 -13.11 -11.92
CA SER A 301 -3.42 -12.52 -12.50
C SER A 301 -3.59 -11.09 -12.03
N MET A 302 -4.03 -10.20 -12.91
CA MET A 302 -4.40 -8.81 -12.56
C MET A 302 -5.92 -8.62 -12.45
N GLY A 303 -6.66 -9.68 -12.12
CA GLY A 303 -8.12 -9.64 -12.01
C GLY A 303 -8.87 -9.93 -13.31
N MET A 304 -10.18 -9.66 -13.32
CA MET A 304 -11.13 -10.15 -14.34
C MET A 304 -10.82 -9.70 -15.77
N PHE A 305 -10.12 -8.57 -15.93
CA PHE A 305 -9.78 -7.99 -17.23
C PHE A 305 -8.37 -8.34 -17.72
N SER A 306 -7.62 -9.19 -17.00
CA SER A 306 -6.27 -9.57 -17.43
C SER A 306 -6.26 -10.44 -18.68
N GLY A 307 -7.38 -11.12 -19.00
CA GLY A 307 -7.49 -12.03 -20.14
C GLY A 307 -6.31 -13.01 -20.22
N SER A 308 -5.83 -13.26 -21.45
CA SER A 308 -4.61 -14.01 -21.73
C SER A 308 -3.31 -13.24 -21.50
N SER A 309 -3.36 -11.96 -21.10
CA SER A 309 -2.15 -11.13 -20.95
C SER A 309 -1.20 -11.61 -19.84
N CYS A 310 -1.65 -12.52 -18.96
CA CYS A 310 -0.82 -13.13 -17.92
C CYS A 310 -0.38 -14.55 -18.23
N ASP A 311 -0.76 -15.13 -19.37
CA ASP A 311 -0.55 -16.56 -19.60
C ASP A 311 0.92 -16.93 -19.72
N ASP A 312 1.74 -16.08 -20.34
CA ASP A 312 3.18 -16.30 -20.45
C ASP A 312 3.86 -16.14 -19.10
N ALA A 313 3.51 -15.10 -18.34
CA ALA A 313 3.99 -14.89 -16.98
C ALA A 313 3.76 -16.14 -16.10
N LYS A 314 2.54 -16.70 -16.13
CA LYS A 314 2.20 -17.93 -15.38
C LYS A 314 3.05 -19.12 -15.83
N LYS A 315 3.16 -19.35 -17.15
CA LYS A 315 3.91 -20.49 -17.71
C LYS A 315 5.40 -20.40 -17.37
N LEU A 316 5.93 -19.19 -17.35
CA LEU A 316 7.35 -18.91 -17.14
C LEU A 316 7.70 -18.60 -15.67
N ASN A 317 6.72 -18.66 -14.76
CA ASN A 317 6.86 -18.31 -13.35
C ASN A 317 7.44 -16.89 -13.12
N LEU A 318 6.98 -15.94 -13.93
CA LEU A 318 7.30 -14.51 -13.82
C LEU A 318 6.06 -13.75 -13.35
N SER A 319 6.27 -12.53 -12.84
CA SER A 319 5.16 -11.70 -12.41
C SER A 319 4.39 -11.16 -13.63
N CYS A 320 3.06 -11.30 -13.67
CA CYS A 320 2.28 -10.72 -14.75
C CYS A 320 2.30 -9.18 -14.68
N GLN A 321 2.26 -8.64 -13.47
CA GLN A 321 2.43 -7.21 -13.22
C GLN A 321 3.87 -6.93 -12.80
N ASN A 322 4.52 -5.95 -13.42
CA ASN A 322 5.73 -5.33 -12.88
C ASN A 322 5.32 -4.18 -11.95
N SER A 323 6.00 -4.01 -10.82
CA SER A 323 5.68 -2.96 -9.84
C SER A 323 5.68 -1.55 -10.46
N SER A 324 6.53 -1.29 -11.47
CA SER A 324 6.61 -0.01 -12.20
C SER A 324 5.47 0.21 -13.20
N MET A 325 4.58 -0.76 -13.42
CA MET A 325 3.36 -0.54 -14.21
C MET A 325 2.42 0.45 -13.52
N ASN A 326 2.45 0.51 -12.18
CA ASN A 326 1.76 1.54 -11.41
C ASN A 326 2.70 2.74 -11.28
N PHE A 327 2.27 3.89 -11.82
CA PHE A 327 3.15 5.05 -11.92
C PHE A 327 3.62 5.56 -10.55
N GLU A 328 2.75 5.58 -9.54
CA GLU A 328 3.09 6.05 -8.20
C GLU A 328 4.16 5.19 -7.53
N ASN A 329 4.25 3.90 -7.88
CA ASN A 329 5.29 3.00 -7.38
C ASN A 329 6.67 3.32 -7.96
N THR A 330 6.78 4.27 -8.88
CA THR A 330 8.06 4.72 -9.47
C THR A 330 8.58 6.01 -8.84
N LEU A 331 7.90 6.54 -7.81
CA LEU A 331 8.23 7.78 -7.14
C LEU A 331 9.13 7.53 -5.93
N ALA A 332 10.16 8.37 -5.76
CA ALA A 332 11.10 8.27 -4.64
C ALA A 332 10.40 8.46 -3.29
N GLU A 333 9.33 9.26 -3.27
CA GLU A 333 8.51 9.62 -2.11
C GLU A 333 7.68 8.44 -1.58
N VAL A 334 7.52 7.37 -2.35
CA VAL A 334 6.64 6.24 -2.03
C VAL A 334 7.46 5.03 -1.57
N ILE A 335 7.03 4.44 -0.46
CA ILE A 335 7.54 3.16 0.05
C ILE A 335 6.66 2.05 -0.52
N THR A 336 7.09 1.46 -1.64
CA THR A 336 6.37 0.34 -2.28
C THR A 336 6.65 -0.97 -1.56
N VAL A 337 5.59 -1.68 -1.15
CA VAL A 337 5.67 -2.87 -0.27
C VAL A 337 5.23 -4.14 -0.99
N GLY A 338 6.13 -5.14 -1.03
CA GLY A 338 5.84 -6.51 -1.45
C GLY A 338 5.28 -7.39 -0.32
N ALA A 339 4.65 -8.51 -0.67
CA ALA A 339 4.06 -9.44 0.29
C ALA A 339 4.87 -10.74 0.41
N ILE A 340 5.07 -11.18 1.66
CA ILE A 340 5.60 -12.50 1.98
C ILE A 340 4.56 -13.34 2.72
N ASN A 341 4.64 -14.64 2.56
CA ASN A 341 3.80 -15.59 3.27
C ASN A 341 4.45 -16.06 4.57
N SER A 342 3.74 -16.92 5.30
CA SER A 342 4.16 -17.44 6.60
C SER A 342 5.29 -18.47 6.54
N GLN A 343 5.81 -18.78 5.36
CA GLN A 343 6.98 -19.65 5.15
C GLN A 343 8.27 -18.85 4.92
N GLY A 344 8.20 -17.52 4.93
CA GLY A 344 9.36 -16.66 4.69
C GLY A 344 9.73 -16.52 3.21
N VAL A 345 8.78 -16.78 2.31
CA VAL A 345 8.96 -16.61 0.86
C VAL A 345 7.91 -15.66 0.30
N LYS A 346 8.09 -15.20 -0.94
CA LYS A 346 7.17 -14.29 -1.61
C LYS A 346 5.77 -14.91 -1.65
N SER A 347 4.75 -14.15 -1.26
CA SER A 347 3.36 -14.59 -1.42
C SER A 347 3.07 -14.90 -2.89
N SER A 348 2.23 -15.91 -3.14
CA SER A 348 1.93 -16.44 -4.48
C SER A 348 1.47 -15.35 -5.45
N TYR A 349 0.74 -14.35 -4.96
CA TYR A 349 0.17 -13.26 -5.73
C TYR A 349 1.05 -11.99 -5.80
N SER A 350 2.09 -11.85 -4.98
CA SER A 350 2.79 -10.56 -4.82
C SER A 350 3.41 -10.09 -6.13
N THR A 351 3.05 -8.89 -6.58
CA THR A 351 3.71 -8.19 -7.69
C THR A 351 5.19 -7.99 -7.36
N THR A 352 6.05 -8.23 -8.35
CA THR A 352 7.52 -8.08 -8.23
C THR A 352 8.02 -6.94 -9.12
N GLY A 353 9.21 -6.44 -8.81
CA GLY A 353 9.89 -5.44 -9.63
C GLY A 353 10.89 -4.62 -8.84
N SER A 354 11.72 -3.89 -9.57
CA SER A 354 12.84 -3.12 -9.01
C SER A 354 12.42 -1.91 -8.19
N SER A 355 11.14 -1.52 -8.23
CA SER A 355 10.62 -0.39 -7.46
C SER A 355 10.18 -0.75 -6.04
N LEU A 356 10.11 -2.05 -5.70
CA LEU A 356 9.87 -2.49 -4.32
C LEU A 356 10.95 -1.89 -3.41
N TRP A 357 10.53 -1.30 -2.29
CA TRP A 357 11.44 -0.85 -1.24
C TRP A 357 11.68 -1.97 -0.23
N ILE A 358 10.60 -2.57 0.25
CA ILE A 358 10.62 -3.53 1.35
C ILE A 358 9.50 -4.56 1.15
N SER A 359 9.54 -5.65 1.89
CA SER A 359 8.44 -6.61 1.98
C SER A 359 7.98 -6.80 3.42
N ALA A 360 6.73 -7.20 3.59
CA ALA A 360 6.15 -7.51 4.90
C ALA A 360 5.11 -8.64 4.79
N PRO A 361 4.74 -9.29 5.91
CA PRO A 361 3.69 -10.29 5.95
C PRO A 361 2.40 -9.87 5.25
N GLY A 362 2.07 -10.57 4.17
CA GLY A 362 0.77 -10.50 3.50
C GLY A 362 0.01 -11.83 3.51
N GLY A 363 0.70 -12.95 3.80
CA GLY A 363 0.10 -14.27 3.91
C GLY A 363 -0.42 -14.81 2.57
N GLU A 364 -1.36 -15.75 2.64
CA GLU A 364 -1.99 -16.42 1.51
C GLU A 364 -3.51 -16.32 1.57
N PHE A 365 -4.26 -17.35 1.98
CA PHE A 365 -5.74 -17.31 1.90
C PHE A 365 -6.48 -17.88 3.12
N GLY A 366 -5.77 -18.41 4.12
CA GLY A 366 -6.34 -18.71 5.44
C GLY A 366 -7.38 -19.83 5.49
N LYS A 367 -7.50 -20.68 4.45
CA LYS A 367 -8.51 -21.76 4.46
C LYS A 367 -8.11 -22.91 5.38
N ASN A 368 -9.13 -23.55 5.93
CA ASN A 368 -9.02 -24.81 6.65
C ASN A 368 -9.66 -25.93 5.81
N LYS A 369 -8.82 -26.82 5.28
CA LYS A 369 -9.24 -27.92 4.40
C LYS A 369 -10.22 -28.87 5.07
N GLU A 370 -9.95 -29.25 6.32
CA GLU A 370 -10.80 -30.17 7.08
C GLU A 370 -12.21 -29.60 7.28
N TRP A 371 -12.31 -28.32 7.66
CA TRP A 371 -13.59 -27.65 7.82
C TRP A 371 -14.37 -27.55 6.49
N VAL A 372 -13.68 -27.19 5.39
CA VAL A 372 -14.31 -27.13 4.06
C VAL A 372 -14.81 -28.51 3.62
N GLU A 373 -13.96 -29.54 3.72
CA GLU A 373 -14.31 -30.91 3.33
C GLU A 373 -15.45 -31.48 4.17
N LYS A 374 -15.47 -31.22 5.47
CA LYS A 374 -16.57 -31.61 6.38
C LYS A 374 -17.90 -31.03 5.91
N ASN A 375 -17.95 -29.73 5.60
CA ASN A 375 -19.18 -29.05 5.18
C ASN A 375 -19.57 -29.35 3.72
N TYR A 376 -18.62 -29.69 2.85
CA TYR A 376 -18.94 -30.18 1.50
C TYR A 376 -19.66 -31.53 1.54
N LYS A 377 -19.22 -32.42 2.45
CA LYS A 377 -19.87 -33.74 2.62
C LYS A 377 -21.33 -33.63 3.04
N THR A 378 -21.73 -32.61 3.82
CA THR A 378 -23.12 -32.43 4.25
C THR A 378 -24.08 -32.07 3.12
N ILE A 379 -23.56 -31.64 1.96
CA ILE A 379 -24.32 -31.33 0.75
C ILE A 379 -24.03 -32.29 -0.41
N ASN A 380 -23.44 -33.46 -0.12
CA ASN A 380 -23.06 -34.48 -1.11
C ASN A 380 -22.09 -33.97 -2.19
N GLU A 381 -21.26 -32.98 -1.86
CA GLU A 381 -20.19 -32.47 -2.74
C GLU A 381 -18.81 -32.97 -2.28
N VAL A 382 -17.85 -33.03 -3.20
CA VAL A 382 -16.46 -33.41 -2.91
C VAL A 382 -15.52 -32.27 -3.32
N MET A 383 -14.68 -31.81 -2.40
CA MET A 383 -13.75 -30.72 -2.66
C MET A 383 -12.54 -31.22 -3.47
N ASP A 384 -12.45 -30.76 -4.72
CA ASP A 384 -11.27 -30.93 -5.57
C ASP A 384 -10.27 -29.76 -5.39
N TRP A 385 -9.32 -29.94 -4.48
CA TRP A 385 -8.28 -28.93 -4.20
C TRP A 385 -7.37 -28.63 -5.38
N THR A 386 -7.28 -29.50 -6.40
CA THR A 386 -6.46 -29.25 -7.59
C THR A 386 -7.01 -28.11 -8.46
N LYS A 387 -8.31 -27.81 -8.32
CA LYS A 387 -9.00 -26.69 -8.98
C LYS A 387 -8.91 -25.37 -8.20
N ILE A 388 -8.28 -25.40 -7.03
CA ILE A 388 -8.07 -24.25 -6.15
C ILE A 388 -6.56 -23.94 -6.12
N ARG A 389 -6.20 -22.74 -5.67
CA ARG A 389 -4.79 -22.35 -5.53
C ARG A 389 -4.08 -23.29 -4.55
N ALA A 390 -2.86 -23.71 -4.87
CA ALA A 390 -2.09 -24.63 -4.03
C ALA A 390 -1.88 -24.07 -2.60
N THR A 391 -1.66 -22.75 -2.49
CA THR A 391 -1.48 -22.02 -1.23
C THR A 391 -2.79 -21.63 -0.55
N ALA A 392 -3.96 -22.11 -1.01
CA ALA A 392 -5.25 -21.67 -0.45
C ALA A 392 -5.41 -21.96 1.05
N ALA A 393 -4.73 -22.98 1.56
CA ALA A 393 -4.79 -23.35 2.96
C ALA A 393 -3.60 -22.82 3.78
N ASP A 394 -2.78 -21.95 3.18
CA ASP A 394 -1.67 -21.29 3.86
C ASP A 394 -2.18 -20.05 4.64
N PRO A 395 -1.57 -19.73 5.79
CA PRO A 395 -1.98 -18.62 6.64
C PRO A 395 -2.13 -17.30 5.90
N ALA A 396 -3.29 -16.66 6.04
CA ALA A 396 -3.50 -15.24 5.78
C ALA A 396 -3.33 -14.45 7.09
N ILE A 397 -3.77 -13.19 7.14
CA ILE A 397 -3.58 -12.29 8.28
C ILE A 397 -4.83 -12.27 9.17
N ILE A 398 -4.62 -12.49 10.47
CA ILE A 398 -5.65 -12.28 11.48
C ILE A 398 -5.75 -10.79 11.81
N THR A 399 -6.93 -10.22 11.62
CA THR A 399 -7.22 -8.79 11.85
C THR A 399 -8.70 -8.56 12.18
N THR A 400 -9.07 -7.32 12.48
CA THR A 400 -10.48 -6.89 12.64
C THR A 400 -11.26 -7.10 11.34
N ASP A 401 -12.51 -7.49 11.46
CA ASP A 401 -13.49 -7.44 10.38
C ASP A 401 -14.57 -6.41 10.75
N VAL A 402 -15.56 -6.19 9.89
CA VAL A 402 -16.76 -5.47 10.30
C VAL A 402 -17.48 -6.21 11.44
N VAL A 403 -18.01 -5.48 12.41
CA VAL A 403 -18.65 -6.06 13.60
C VAL A 403 -19.89 -6.89 13.25
N GLY A 404 -19.99 -8.06 13.87
CA GLY A 404 -21.16 -8.93 13.83
C GLY A 404 -21.17 -9.90 12.65
N SER A 405 -22.15 -10.80 12.65
CA SER A 405 -22.18 -11.98 11.77
C SER A 405 -22.96 -11.78 10.46
N LYS A 406 -23.32 -10.54 10.10
CA LYS A 406 -24.26 -10.26 9.00
C LYS A 406 -23.56 -10.14 7.65
N TYR A 407 -22.45 -9.40 7.61
CA TYR A 407 -21.61 -9.20 6.43
C TYR A 407 -20.15 -9.08 6.91
N GLY A 408 -19.20 -9.08 5.98
CA GLY A 408 -17.78 -9.27 6.30
C GLY A 408 -17.23 -10.57 5.72
N LEU A 409 -15.94 -10.81 5.94
CA LEU A 409 -15.31 -12.10 5.64
C LEU A 409 -15.71 -13.16 6.66
N SER A 410 -15.96 -12.75 7.90
CA SER A 410 -16.46 -13.57 9.00
C SER A 410 -17.95 -13.37 9.17
N ARG A 411 -18.71 -14.46 9.04
CA ARG A 411 -20.16 -14.47 9.14
C ARG A 411 -20.68 -15.90 9.21
N ASN A 412 -21.94 -16.03 9.59
CA ASN A 412 -22.63 -17.32 9.52
C ASN A 412 -22.77 -17.75 8.04
N PRO A 413 -22.16 -18.87 7.62
CA PRO A 413 -22.29 -19.37 6.25
C PRO A 413 -23.64 -20.05 6.01
N ASP A 414 -24.17 -19.96 4.79
CA ASP A 414 -25.17 -20.90 4.31
C ASP A 414 -24.50 -22.25 3.97
N LEU A 415 -24.54 -23.18 4.93
CA LEU A 415 -23.96 -24.52 4.78
C LEU A 415 -24.67 -25.40 3.75
N LYS A 416 -25.75 -24.93 3.10
CA LYS A 416 -26.36 -25.59 1.94
C LYS A 416 -25.72 -25.13 0.62
N ASN A 417 -24.92 -24.07 0.63
CA ASN A 417 -24.33 -23.46 -0.55
C ASN A 417 -22.80 -23.69 -0.60
N LYS A 418 -22.35 -24.48 -1.57
CA LYS A 418 -20.92 -24.78 -1.75
C LYS A 418 -20.04 -23.55 -1.99
N GLU A 419 -20.53 -22.54 -2.70
CA GLU A 419 -19.78 -21.30 -2.91
C GLU A 419 -19.61 -20.55 -1.60
N ASP A 420 -20.60 -20.62 -0.72
CA ASP A 420 -20.60 -19.93 0.57
C ASP A 420 -19.65 -20.59 1.57
N ILE A 421 -19.71 -21.93 1.66
CA ILE A 421 -18.74 -22.74 2.41
C ILE A 421 -17.32 -22.42 1.94
N LEU A 422 -17.10 -22.38 0.62
CA LEU A 422 -15.77 -22.09 0.10
C LEU A 422 -15.33 -20.65 0.39
N LYS A 423 -16.24 -19.67 0.35
CA LYS A 423 -15.92 -18.26 0.64
C LYS A 423 -15.50 -18.07 2.10
N VAL A 424 -16.28 -18.57 3.06
CA VAL A 424 -15.96 -18.50 4.50
C VAL A 424 -14.72 -19.35 4.81
N GLY A 425 -14.70 -20.59 4.35
CA GLY A 425 -13.49 -21.39 4.15
C GLY A 425 -12.75 -21.88 5.40
N ASN A 426 -13.18 -21.53 6.62
CA ASN A 426 -12.55 -21.95 7.87
C ASN A 426 -13.50 -21.72 9.08
N PRO A 427 -13.26 -22.38 10.23
CA PRO A 427 -14.14 -22.25 11.40
C PRO A 427 -14.03 -20.88 12.09
N PHE A 428 -12.91 -20.17 11.93
CA PHE A 428 -12.72 -18.85 12.53
C PHE A 428 -13.66 -17.81 11.90
N ASN A 429 -13.70 -17.74 10.58
CA ASN A 429 -14.62 -16.89 9.83
C ASN A 429 -16.06 -17.40 9.86
N ALA A 430 -16.29 -18.69 10.11
CA ALA A 430 -17.63 -19.22 10.36
C ALA A 430 -18.15 -18.88 11.76
N CYS A 431 -17.33 -18.22 12.59
CA CYS A 431 -17.65 -17.81 13.96
C CYS A 431 -17.96 -18.99 14.89
N GLU A 432 -17.32 -20.13 14.60
CA GLU A 432 -17.50 -21.39 15.33
C GLU A 432 -16.46 -21.58 16.46
N VAL A 433 -15.58 -20.59 16.67
CA VAL A 433 -14.52 -20.64 17.68
C VAL A 433 -14.71 -19.53 18.72
N ASP A 434 -14.47 -19.85 19.99
CA ASP A 434 -14.80 -18.96 21.12
C ASP A 434 -14.16 -17.57 21.00
N VAL A 435 -12.91 -17.51 20.53
CA VAL A 435 -12.15 -16.25 20.37
C VAL A 435 -12.67 -15.35 19.25
N ASN A 436 -13.61 -15.83 18.41
CA ASN A 436 -14.26 -15.06 17.35
C ASN A 436 -15.75 -15.41 17.17
N LYS A 437 -16.44 -15.80 18.25
CA LYS A 437 -17.87 -16.17 18.22
C LYS A 437 -18.79 -15.03 17.75
N ASP A 438 -18.34 -13.78 17.91
CA ASP A 438 -19.08 -12.57 17.54
C ASP A 438 -18.77 -12.10 16.11
N CYS A 439 -17.92 -12.82 15.37
CA CYS A 439 -17.49 -12.51 13.99
C CYS A 439 -16.75 -11.18 13.78
N ASN A 440 -16.24 -10.55 14.84
CA ASN A 440 -15.58 -9.23 14.74
C ASN A 440 -14.17 -9.26 14.13
N TYR A 441 -13.65 -10.45 13.83
CA TYR A 441 -12.29 -10.63 13.31
C TYR A 441 -12.32 -11.60 12.14
N THR A 442 -11.32 -11.51 11.27
CA THR A 442 -11.11 -12.48 10.17
C THR A 442 -9.67 -12.99 10.18
N ASN A 443 -9.46 -14.21 9.68
CA ASN A 443 -8.12 -14.75 9.41
C ASN A 443 -7.74 -14.73 7.92
N SER A 444 -8.56 -14.10 7.07
CA SER A 444 -8.51 -14.25 5.62
C SER A 444 -8.10 -12.97 4.88
N MET A 445 -7.80 -11.89 5.60
CA MET A 445 -7.21 -10.69 5.00
C MET A 445 -5.82 -11.02 4.46
N ASN A 446 -5.52 -10.62 3.22
CA ASN A 446 -4.27 -10.95 2.55
C ASN A 446 -3.79 -9.82 1.62
N GLY A 447 -2.87 -10.13 0.72
CA GLY A 447 -2.41 -9.21 -0.30
C GLY A 447 -1.17 -8.42 0.11
N THR A 448 -0.57 -7.75 -0.86
CA THR A 448 0.26 -6.56 -0.58
C THR A 448 -0.53 -5.51 0.19
N SER A 449 -1.87 -5.55 0.09
CA SER A 449 -2.80 -4.81 0.94
C SER A 449 -2.69 -5.10 2.44
N SER A 450 -2.17 -6.26 2.85
CA SER A 450 -1.84 -6.57 4.24
C SER A 450 -0.39 -6.24 4.59
N ALA A 451 0.53 -6.41 3.65
CA ALA A 451 1.94 -6.05 3.85
C ALA A 451 2.12 -4.54 4.07
N THR A 452 1.34 -3.71 3.37
CA THR A 452 1.31 -2.25 3.53
C THR A 452 1.01 -1.82 4.96
N PRO A 453 -0.12 -2.21 5.60
CA PRO A 453 -0.41 -1.82 6.98
C PRO A 453 0.55 -2.42 8.00
N VAL A 454 1.12 -3.61 7.74
CA VAL A 454 2.20 -4.13 8.60
C VAL A 454 3.40 -3.18 8.58
N THR A 455 3.78 -2.70 7.39
CA THR A 455 4.86 -1.72 7.23
C THR A 455 4.49 -0.37 7.85
N SER A 456 3.26 0.11 7.66
CA SER A 456 2.76 1.37 8.27
C SER A 456 2.83 1.33 9.80
N GLY A 457 2.37 0.24 10.42
CA GLY A 457 2.47 0.08 11.87
C GLY A 457 3.93 -0.07 12.35
N SER A 458 4.79 -0.72 11.57
CA SER A 458 6.22 -0.81 11.87
C SER A 458 6.88 0.57 11.86
N ILE A 459 6.54 1.41 10.89
CA ILE A 459 6.99 2.80 10.81
C ILE A 459 6.47 3.62 11.99
N ALA A 460 5.24 3.36 12.47
CA ALA A 460 4.73 4.04 13.66
C ALA A 460 5.57 3.75 14.91
N LEU A 461 6.02 2.50 15.10
CA LEU A 461 6.94 2.16 16.20
C LEU A 461 8.32 2.82 16.03
N ILE A 462 8.83 2.90 14.79
CA ILE A 462 10.08 3.61 14.48
C ILE A 462 9.96 5.10 14.83
N LEU A 463 8.84 5.75 14.48
CA LEU A 463 8.61 7.17 14.77
C LEU A 463 8.36 7.45 16.25
N GLU A 464 7.73 6.54 16.98
CA GLU A 464 7.62 6.66 18.45
C GLU A 464 9.00 6.59 19.10
N ALA A 465 9.87 5.67 18.62
CA ALA A 465 11.24 5.55 19.09
C ALA A 465 12.07 6.81 18.82
N ASN A 466 11.85 7.46 17.67
CA ASN A 466 12.50 8.71 17.31
C ASN A 466 11.60 9.61 16.43
N PRO A 467 10.90 10.60 17.02
CA PRO A 467 9.98 11.45 16.29
C PRO A 467 10.68 12.48 15.39
N ASN A 468 12.01 12.59 15.45
CA ASN A 468 12.79 13.54 14.65
C ASN A 468 13.19 13.01 13.27
N LEU A 469 12.98 11.72 13.01
CA LEU A 469 13.27 11.11 11.72
C LEU A 469 12.45 11.75 10.60
N THR A 470 13.15 12.10 9.52
CA THR A 470 12.56 12.49 8.24
C THR A 470 12.05 11.25 7.49
N TRP A 471 11.26 11.47 6.44
CA TRP A 471 10.80 10.38 5.57
C TRP A 471 11.97 9.59 4.94
N ARG A 472 13.09 10.27 4.64
CA ARG A 472 14.31 9.65 4.10
C ARG A 472 15.04 8.81 5.15
N ASP A 473 15.12 9.29 6.38
CA ASP A 473 15.77 8.55 7.47
C ASP A 473 15.05 7.24 7.75
N VAL A 474 13.70 7.27 7.78
CA VAL A 474 12.89 6.05 7.93
C VAL A 474 13.14 5.06 6.78
N LYS A 475 13.17 5.56 5.53
CA LYS A 475 13.49 4.72 4.36
C LYS A 475 14.87 4.07 4.50
N TYR A 476 15.89 4.83 4.90
CA TYR A 476 17.23 4.32 5.17
C TYR A 476 17.22 3.24 6.25
N ILE A 477 16.55 3.49 7.38
CA ILE A 477 16.45 2.52 8.49
C ILE A 477 15.85 1.21 8.00
N LEU A 478 14.70 1.27 7.30
CA LEU A 478 14.05 0.10 6.75
C LEU A 478 14.97 -0.69 5.81
N ALA A 479 15.70 -0.01 4.91
CA ALA A 479 16.63 -0.66 4.00
C ALA A 479 17.83 -1.28 4.72
N LYS A 480 18.33 -0.62 5.77
CA LYS A 480 19.53 -1.05 6.49
C LYS A 480 19.29 -2.25 7.41
N THR A 481 18.08 -2.37 7.96
CA THR A 481 17.75 -3.40 8.97
C THR A 481 16.88 -4.52 8.43
N ALA A 482 16.47 -4.46 7.15
CA ALA A 482 15.68 -5.50 6.51
C ALA A 482 16.34 -6.89 6.65
N THR A 483 15.51 -7.90 6.87
CA THR A 483 15.94 -9.30 6.89
C THR A 483 15.93 -9.87 5.47
N LYS A 484 17.08 -10.40 5.03
CA LYS A 484 17.21 -11.15 3.77
C LYS A 484 16.51 -12.51 3.87
N VAL A 485 15.20 -12.51 3.66
CA VAL A 485 14.36 -13.72 3.60
C VAL A 485 14.61 -14.52 2.32
N ASP A 486 14.30 -15.81 2.34
CA ASP A 486 14.54 -16.71 1.20
C ASP A 486 15.95 -16.53 0.58
N PRO A 487 17.03 -16.66 1.38
CA PRO A 487 18.37 -16.24 0.99
C PRO A 487 18.95 -17.06 -0.19
N ASN A 488 18.34 -18.21 -0.49
CA ASN A 488 18.73 -19.12 -1.56
C ASN A 488 17.97 -18.89 -2.87
N PHE A 489 17.09 -17.88 -2.94
CA PHE A 489 16.44 -17.51 -4.18
C PHE A 489 17.45 -17.03 -5.22
N ASN A 490 17.63 -17.82 -6.27
CA ASN A 490 18.60 -17.58 -7.34
C ASN A 490 17.98 -16.90 -8.58
N GLY A 491 16.72 -16.47 -8.50
CA GLY A 491 15.99 -15.89 -9.62
C GLY A 491 15.25 -16.92 -10.47
N VAL A 492 14.78 -16.49 -11.64
CA VAL A 492 14.04 -17.33 -12.59
C VAL A 492 14.75 -17.29 -13.94
N SER A 493 15.22 -18.45 -14.40
CA SER A 493 15.76 -18.64 -15.74
C SER A 493 14.70 -19.24 -16.65
N ILE A 494 14.56 -18.69 -17.85
CA ILE A 494 13.62 -19.16 -18.88
C ILE A 494 14.41 -19.67 -20.09
N ASN A 495 13.90 -20.72 -20.73
CA ASN A 495 14.46 -21.20 -21.99
C ASN A 495 13.75 -20.50 -23.14
N ILE A 496 14.52 -19.77 -23.95
CA ILE A 496 13.97 -19.00 -25.09
C ILE A 496 14.16 -19.72 -26.43
N ALA A 497 15.17 -20.59 -26.52
CA ALA A 497 15.45 -21.45 -27.65
C ALA A 497 16.21 -22.70 -27.17
N GLU A 498 16.35 -23.71 -28.03
CA GLU A 498 17.15 -24.90 -27.72
C GLU A 498 18.59 -24.51 -27.36
N GLY A 499 19.04 -24.89 -26.16
CA GLY A 499 20.37 -24.55 -25.66
C GLY A 499 20.56 -23.09 -25.20
N VAL A 500 19.52 -22.24 -25.25
CA VAL A 500 19.61 -20.82 -24.87
C VAL A 500 18.72 -20.51 -23.66
N SER A 501 19.37 -20.28 -22.52
CA SER A 501 18.71 -19.88 -21.27
C SER A 501 18.94 -18.39 -20.97
N TYR A 502 17.90 -17.71 -20.49
CA TYR A 502 17.92 -16.30 -20.11
C TYR A 502 17.47 -16.13 -18.66
N GLN A 503 18.23 -15.35 -17.87
CA GLN A 503 17.85 -14.98 -16.51
C GLN A 503 16.81 -13.86 -16.56
N ALA A 504 15.52 -14.21 -16.53
CA ALA A 504 14.42 -13.26 -16.63
C ALA A 504 14.06 -12.57 -15.31
N GLU A 505 14.47 -13.14 -14.18
CA GLU A 505 14.41 -12.52 -12.86
C GLU A 505 15.69 -12.82 -12.09
N GLN A 506 16.22 -11.87 -11.33
CA GLN A 506 17.44 -12.05 -10.55
C GLN A 506 17.15 -12.59 -9.15
N GLY A 507 18.09 -13.39 -8.64
CA GLY A 507 18.13 -13.70 -7.21
C GLY A 507 18.51 -12.48 -6.37
N TRP A 508 18.88 -12.73 -5.13
CA TRP A 508 19.45 -11.69 -4.29
C TRP A 508 20.78 -11.17 -4.84
N LEU A 509 20.92 -9.85 -4.92
CA LEU A 509 22.20 -9.18 -5.17
C LEU A 509 22.65 -8.42 -3.93
N THR A 510 23.95 -8.12 -3.85
CA THR A 510 24.51 -7.13 -2.93
C THR A 510 25.21 -6.09 -3.76
N ASN A 511 24.78 -4.84 -3.61
CA ASN A 511 25.28 -3.73 -4.39
C ASN A 511 26.64 -3.24 -3.86
N ALA A 512 27.28 -2.30 -4.56
CA ALA A 512 28.62 -1.82 -4.20
C ALA A 512 28.66 -0.96 -2.92
N ALA A 513 27.50 -0.59 -2.37
CA ALA A 513 27.35 0.08 -1.08
C ALA A 513 27.02 -0.89 0.06
N GLY A 514 26.92 -2.19 -0.22
CA GLY A 514 26.66 -3.24 0.78
C GLY A 514 25.18 -3.46 1.11
N PHE A 515 24.26 -2.88 0.34
CA PHE A 515 22.83 -3.17 0.49
C PHE A 515 22.46 -4.41 -0.32
N HIS A 516 21.69 -5.31 0.29
CA HIS A 516 21.12 -6.46 -0.40
C HIS A 516 19.78 -6.09 -1.01
N PHE A 517 19.48 -6.59 -2.20
CA PHE A 517 18.25 -6.28 -2.91
C PHE A 517 17.74 -7.46 -3.73
N SER A 518 16.42 -7.56 -3.87
CA SER A 518 15.75 -8.50 -4.79
C SER A 518 14.47 -7.87 -5.32
N ASN A 519 14.14 -8.09 -6.59
CA ASN A 519 12.86 -7.69 -7.16
C ASN A 519 11.64 -8.39 -6.50
N TRP A 520 11.85 -9.50 -5.78
CA TRP A 520 10.79 -10.20 -5.05
C TRP A 520 10.58 -9.66 -3.64
N TYR A 521 11.60 -9.02 -3.06
CA TYR A 521 11.65 -8.73 -1.62
C TYR A 521 12.04 -7.27 -1.28
N GLY A 522 12.38 -6.45 -2.27
CA GLY A 522 13.02 -5.16 -2.03
C GLY A 522 14.35 -5.35 -1.30
N PHE A 523 14.60 -4.52 -0.27
CA PHE A 523 15.70 -4.75 0.67
C PHE A 523 15.47 -5.96 1.59
N GLY A 524 14.26 -6.51 1.67
CA GLY A 524 13.94 -7.68 2.51
C GLY A 524 12.69 -7.49 3.35
N ARG A 525 12.49 -8.41 4.30
CA ARG A 525 11.37 -8.31 5.25
C ARG A 525 11.66 -7.22 6.28
N VAL A 526 10.66 -6.40 6.62
CA VAL A 526 10.74 -5.48 7.77
C VAL A 526 11.15 -6.24 9.04
N ASN A 527 12.16 -5.74 9.75
CA ASN A 527 12.57 -6.20 11.07
C ASN A 527 12.44 -5.05 12.06
N VAL A 528 11.39 -5.10 12.88
CA VAL A 528 10.98 -3.98 13.73
C VAL A 528 11.95 -3.77 14.89
N ALA A 529 12.43 -4.83 15.55
CA ALA A 529 13.40 -4.70 16.63
C ALA A 529 14.70 -4.02 16.16
N ASP A 530 15.27 -4.46 15.04
CA ASP A 530 16.51 -3.87 14.52
C ASP A 530 16.27 -2.43 14.02
N ALA A 531 15.13 -2.18 13.38
CA ALA A 531 14.76 -0.83 12.94
C ALA A 531 14.60 0.15 14.11
N VAL A 532 13.91 -0.25 15.18
CA VAL A 532 13.73 0.56 16.39
C VAL A 532 15.06 0.78 17.11
N ALA A 533 15.91 -0.26 17.20
CA ALA A 533 17.24 -0.14 17.80
C ALA A 533 18.11 0.88 17.05
N LEU A 534 18.07 0.87 15.71
CA LEU A 534 18.75 1.86 14.88
C LEU A 534 18.12 3.26 15.02
N ALA A 535 16.78 3.35 15.09
CA ALA A 535 16.07 4.63 15.24
C ALA A 535 16.43 5.36 16.55
N LYS A 536 16.52 4.63 17.67
CA LYS A 536 16.90 5.17 18.99
C LYS A 536 18.30 5.79 18.99
N ASN A 537 19.20 5.26 18.18
CA ASN A 537 20.60 5.68 18.10
C ASN A 537 20.94 6.33 16.75
N TYR A 538 19.94 6.86 16.04
CA TYR A 538 20.11 7.34 14.68
C TYR A 538 20.91 8.65 14.66
N ASN A 539 22.06 8.62 13.96
CA ASN A 539 22.98 9.75 13.84
C ASN A 539 23.48 9.97 12.40
N ILE A 540 22.86 9.31 11.42
CA ILE A 540 23.20 9.48 10.02
C ILE A 540 22.59 10.79 9.52
N ASN A 541 23.40 11.59 8.82
CA ASN A 541 22.94 12.79 8.15
C ASN A 541 22.95 12.53 6.63
N LEU A 542 21.77 12.43 6.03
CA LEU A 542 21.62 12.25 4.58
C LEU A 542 21.73 13.57 3.82
N GLY A 543 22.01 14.71 4.47
CA GLY A 543 22.15 16.01 3.81
C GLY A 543 20.89 16.47 3.07
N GLU A 544 21.05 17.39 2.13
CA GLU A 544 19.96 17.89 1.29
C GLU A 544 19.49 16.83 0.29
N TYR A 545 18.17 16.71 0.12
CA TYR A 545 17.58 15.86 -0.91
C TYR A 545 17.62 16.58 -2.26
N ILE A 546 18.31 15.98 -3.22
CA ILE A 546 18.55 16.55 -4.54
C ILE A 546 17.98 15.62 -5.61
N GLU A 547 17.11 16.18 -6.46
CA GLU A 547 16.63 15.54 -7.67
C GLU A 547 17.29 16.19 -8.88
N LYS A 548 18.10 15.44 -9.63
CA LYS A 548 18.73 15.95 -10.85
C LYS A 548 17.74 15.93 -12.01
N ASP A 549 18.01 16.76 -13.02
CA ASP A 549 17.30 16.71 -14.28
C ASP A 549 17.51 15.37 -15.00
N TRP A 550 16.60 15.05 -15.92
CA TRP A 550 16.74 13.90 -16.80
C TRP A 550 17.94 14.05 -17.74
N ILE A 551 18.80 13.03 -17.80
CA ILE A 551 20.01 12.99 -18.61
C ILE A 551 19.87 11.88 -19.68
N PRO A 552 20.35 12.06 -20.92
CA PRO A 552 20.29 13.25 -21.77
C PRO A 552 18.97 13.29 -22.59
N LYS A 553 18.80 14.33 -23.41
CA LYS A 553 17.72 14.39 -24.42
C LYS A 553 18.13 13.56 -25.63
N ILE A 554 17.44 12.46 -25.85
CA ILE A 554 17.69 11.53 -26.96
C ILE A 554 17.28 12.20 -28.27
N PRO A 555 18.05 12.03 -29.36
CA PRO A 555 17.60 12.46 -30.68
C PRO A 555 16.24 11.85 -31.01
N SER A 556 15.30 12.66 -31.50
CA SER A 556 13.93 12.22 -31.83
C SER A 556 13.89 11.19 -32.95
N ASP A 557 14.96 11.10 -33.74
CA ASP A 557 15.18 10.17 -34.84
C ASP A 557 15.94 8.89 -34.42
N PHE A 558 16.40 8.78 -33.17
CA PHE A 558 17.07 7.57 -32.69
C PHE A 558 16.14 6.36 -32.82
N SER A 559 16.64 5.32 -33.48
CA SER A 559 15.88 4.10 -33.73
C SER A 559 16.83 2.93 -33.90
N GLN A 560 16.77 1.98 -32.97
CA GLN A 560 17.62 0.81 -32.97
C GLN A 560 16.76 -0.46 -32.95
N PRO A 561 16.79 -1.29 -34.01
CA PRO A 561 16.15 -2.61 -34.00
C PRO A 561 16.77 -3.51 -32.92
N VAL A 562 15.92 -4.28 -32.24
CA VAL A 562 16.30 -5.30 -31.25
C VAL A 562 15.70 -6.64 -31.68
N GLN A 563 16.57 -7.52 -32.18
CA GLN A 563 16.18 -8.77 -32.83
C GLN A 563 15.50 -9.73 -31.85
N ALA A 564 14.41 -10.35 -32.31
CA ALA A 564 13.71 -11.37 -31.52
C ALA A 564 14.60 -12.59 -31.23
N GLY A 565 14.73 -12.95 -29.96
CA GLY A 565 15.49 -14.11 -29.50
C GLY A 565 16.99 -13.84 -29.26
N ASP A 566 17.47 -12.62 -29.51
CA ASP A 566 18.86 -12.25 -29.20
C ASP A 566 19.01 -11.79 -27.73
N ILE A 567 19.54 -12.68 -26.89
CA ILE A 567 19.81 -12.40 -25.47
C ILE A 567 21.03 -11.52 -25.23
N ASN A 568 21.88 -11.32 -26.24
CA ASN A 568 22.93 -10.31 -26.17
C ASN A 568 22.33 -8.91 -26.28
N GLY A 569 21.19 -8.78 -26.96
CA GLY A 569 20.39 -7.56 -27.01
C GLY A 569 21.18 -6.35 -27.52
N TYR A 570 20.67 -5.16 -27.20
CA TYR A 570 21.36 -3.90 -27.49
C TYR A 570 21.73 -3.17 -26.19
N GLU A 571 22.99 -2.80 -26.04
CA GLU A 571 23.48 -2.01 -24.91
C GLU A 571 23.61 -0.53 -25.30
N SER A 572 22.91 0.33 -24.56
CA SER A 572 23.02 1.78 -24.66
C SER A 572 23.69 2.35 -23.41
N LYS A 573 24.55 3.35 -23.61
CA LYS A 573 25.40 3.92 -22.56
C LYS A 573 25.11 5.39 -22.32
N LEU A 574 25.24 5.80 -21.07
CA LEU A 574 25.03 7.17 -20.61
C LEU A 574 26.02 7.48 -19.50
N THR A 575 26.66 8.64 -19.53
CA THR A 575 27.60 9.05 -18.47
C THR A 575 26.98 10.09 -17.53
N VAL A 576 27.02 9.81 -16.23
CA VAL A 576 26.76 10.79 -15.17
C VAL A 576 28.07 11.45 -14.80
N PHE A 577 28.20 12.74 -15.14
CA PHE A 577 29.38 13.54 -14.83
C PHE A 577 29.41 14.00 -13.36
N ASN A 578 30.58 14.46 -12.91
CA ASN A 578 30.79 14.86 -11.52
C ASN A 578 29.82 15.95 -11.03
N SER A 579 29.45 16.90 -11.89
CA SER A 579 28.47 17.96 -11.58
C SER A 579 27.05 17.43 -11.29
N ASN A 580 26.76 16.21 -11.74
CA ASN A 580 25.48 15.53 -11.57
C ASN A 580 25.57 14.31 -10.65
N SER A 581 26.74 14.02 -10.06
CA SER A 581 26.89 12.88 -9.16
C SER A 581 26.23 13.15 -7.81
N LEU A 582 25.71 12.07 -7.22
CA LEU A 582 25.07 11.98 -5.91
C LEU A 582 25.33 10.58 -5.35
N LYS A 583 25.31 10.45 -4.01
CA LYS A 583 24.98 9.21 -3.34
C LYS A 583 23.52 8.87 -3.61
N ILE A 584 23.29 7.72 -4.22
CA ILE A 584 22.00 7.34 -4.77
C ILE A 584 21.02 7.01 -3.65
N GLU A 585 19.85 7.64 -3.67
CA GLU A 585 18.67 7.18 -2.93
C GLU A 585 17.63 6.57 -3.86
N ASN A 586 17.58 7.03 -5.10
CA ASN A 586 16.63 6.55 -6.09
C ASN A 586 17.17 6.72 -7.52
N ILE A 587 16.95 5.72 -8.36
CA ILE A 587 17.22 5.77 -9.79
C ILE A 587 15.91 5.60 -10.55
N GLN A 588 15.64 6.53 -11.47
CA GLN A 588 14.55 6.42 -12.43
C GLN A 588 15.11 6.42 -13.84
N ILE A 589 14.51 5.63 -14.72
CA ILE A 589 14.72 5.71 -16.16
C ILE A 589 13.41 6.02 -16.87
N LYS A 590 13.48 6.70 -18.01
CA LYS A 590 12.38 6.80 -18.98
C LYS A 590 12.77 6.03 -20.22
N VAL A 591 11.93 5.10 -20.67
CA VAL A 591 12.24 4.23 -21.81
C VAL A 591 11.16 4.32 -22.87
N SER A 592 11.60 4.45 -24.13
CA SER A 592 10.72 4.44 -25.30
C SER A 592 11.02 3.22 -26.17
N LEU A 593 9.99 2.42 -26.45
CA LEU A 593 10.07 1.15 -27.17
C LEU A 593 8.83 0.96 -28.04
N GLU A 594 9.03 0.53 -29.28
CA GLU A 594 7.96 0.15 -30.18
C GLU A 594 7.97 -1.36 -30.42
N SER A 595 6.84 -2.02 -30.24
CA SER A 595 6.69 -3.42 -30.59
C SER A 595 5.20 -3.79 -30.71
N LYS A 596 4.91 -4.80 -31.54
CA LYS A 596 3.60 -5.46 -31.53
C LYS A 596 3.40 -6.35 -30.30
N PHE A 597 4.48 -6.67 -29.57
CA PHE A 597 4.44 -7.45 -28.35
C PHE A 597 5.51 -6.97 -27.36
N ILE A 598 5.23 -5.85 -26.67
CA ILE A 598 6.15 -5.25 -25.70
C ILE A 598 6.45 -6.18 -24.51
N GLY A 599 5.57 -7.14 -24.23
CA GLY A 599 5.81 -8.18 -23.23
C GLY A 599 7.05 -9.03 -23.51
N ASP A 600 7.56 -9.10 -24.75
CA ASP A 600 8.78 -9.87 -25.06
C ASP A 600 10.06 -9.14 -24.62
N VAL A 601 9.97 -7.84 -24.32
CA VAL A 601 11.14 -7.01 -24.01
C VAL A 601 11.47 -7.06 -22.52
N ALA A 602 12.75 -7.26 -22.21
CA ALA A 602 13.33 -7.10 -20.89
C ALA A 602 14.36 -5.95 -20.90
N LEU A 603 14.52 -5.29 -19.75
CA LEU A 603 15.45 -4.18 -19.54
C LEU A 603 16.35 -4.47 -18.34
N GLU A 604 17.66 -4.39 -18.55
CA GLU A 604 18.66 -4.52 -17.50
C GLU A 604 19.45 -3.22 -17.38
N LEU A 605 19.49 -2.64 -16.18
CA LEU A 605 20.28 -1.46 -15.89
C LEU A 605 21.51 -1.85 -15.08
N THR A 606 22.68 -1.38 -15.51
CA THR A 606 23.96 -1.60 -14.80
C THR A 606 24.56 -0.27 -14.36
N SER A 607 24.93 -0.18 -13.08
CA SER A 607 25.57 1.01 -12.50
C SER A 607 27.06 1.09 -12.86
N PRO A 608 27.70 2.27 -12.68
CA PRO A 608 29.14 2.43 -12.87
C PRO A 608 29.99 1.53 -11.97
N ARG A 609 29.41 1.01 -10.89
CA ARG A 609 30.06 0.10 -9.95
C ARG A 609 29.85 -1.38 -10.30
N GLY A 610 29.11 -1.67 -11.37
CA GLY A 610 28.87 -3.03 -11.87
C GLY A 610 27.64 -3.72 -11.30
N THR A 611 26.88 -3.08 -10.41
CA THR A 611 25.62 -3.64 -9.93
C THR A 611 24.63 -3.70 -11.08
N LYS A 612 23.98 -4.84 -11.28
CA LYS A 612 22.99 -5.05 -12.34
C LYS A 612 21.61 -5.26 -11.75
N SER A 613 20.58 -4.60 -12.29
CA SER A 613 19.17 -4.76 -11.92
C SER A 613 18.33 -5.07 -13.16
N ILE A 614 17.51 -6.11 -13.13
CA ILE A 614 16.41 -6.25 -14.12
C ILE A 614 15.32 -5.27 -13.68
N VAL A 615 15.12 -4.21 -14.45
CA VAL A 615 14.17 -3.13 -14.12
C VAL A 615 12.81 -3.32 -14.78
N TRP A 616 12.79 -4.11 -15.85
CA TRP A 616 11.59 -4.53 -16.56
C TRP A 616 11.79 -5.97 -17.05
N HIS A 617 10.98 -6.90 -16.56
CA HIS A 617 11.08 -8.31 -16.94
C HIS A 617 10.14 -8.63 -18.11
N ALA A 618 10.51 -9.63 -18.91
CA ALA A 618 9.69 -10.13 -20.00
C ALA A 618 8.42 -10.85 -19.52
N ALA A 619 7.51 -11.19 -20.43
CA ALA A 619 6.23 -11.86 -20.22
C ALA A 619 5.19 -11.11 -19.36
N ASN A 620 5.41 -9.82 -19.08
CA ASN A 620 4.46 -9.01 -18.31
C ASN A 620 3.20 -8.64 -19.12
N ALA A 621 2.19 -8.12 -18.42
CA ALA A 621 0.84 -7.89 -18.94
C ALA A 621 0.73 -6.80 -20.01
N PHE A 622 1.73 -5.92 -20.16
CA PHE A 622 1.71 -4.97 -21.27
C PHE A 622 1.81 -5.69 -22.63
N SER A 623 2.22 -6.98 -22.66
CA SER A 623 1.97 -7.97 -23.72
C SER A 623 1.86 -7.36 -25.13
N SER A 624 0.69 -7.41 -25.77
CA SER A 624 0.43 -6.80 -27.09
C SER A 624 -0.26 -5.43 -27.01
N ASN A 625 -0.30 -4.82 -25.83
CA ASN A 625 -1.14 -3.68 -25.50
C ASN A 625 -0.46 -2.31 -25.71
N GLY A 626 0.45 -2.21 -26.67
CA GLY A 626 0.99 -0.94 -27.18
C GLY A 626 2.44 -0.66 -26.78
N ASN A 627 2.94 0.47 -27.27
CA ASN A 627 4.32 0.90 -27.14
C ASN A 627 4.59 1.54 -25.77
N LEU A 628 5.87 1.58 -25.38
CA LEU A 628 6.33 2.44 -24.28
C LEU A 628 6.77 3.77 -24.86
N VAL A 629 6.28 4.86 -24.30
CA VAL A 629 6.62 6.23 -24.71
C VAL A 629 7.07 6.99 -23.48
N GLY A 630 8.38 7.08 -23.29
CA GLY A 630 8.98 7.67 -22.09
C GLY A 630 8.43 7.04 -20.80
N MET A 631 8.25 5.72 -20.78
CA MET A 631 7.73 5.02 -19.61
C MET A 631 8.73 5.14 -18.46
N GLN A 632 8.28 5.69 -17.34
CA GLN A 632 9.08 5.78 -16.14
C GLN A 632 9.16 4.42 -15.45
N ILE A 633 10.37 4.02 -15.08
CA ILE A 633 10.68 2.79 -14.35
C ILE A 633 11.68 3.15 -13.25
N GLN A 634 11.51 2.59 -12.06
CA GLN A 634 12.37 2.86 -10.90
C GLN A 634 13.19 1.63 -10.52
N SER A 635 14.40 1.83 -10.01
CA SER A 635 15.15 0.79 -9.29
C SER A 635 15.76 1.28 -7.98
N ASN A 636 15.54 0.53 -6.90
CA ASN A 636 16.16 0.73 -5.58
C ASN A 636 17.45 -0.10 -5.39
N ALA A 637 17.81 -0.97 -6.34
CA ALA A 637 18.97 -1.85 -6.23
C ALA A 637 20.31 -1.11 -6.07
N PHE A 638 20.36 0.16 -6.47
CA PHE A 638 21.56 1.00 -6.48
C PHE A 638 21.71 1.89 -5.25
N PHE A 639 20.84 1.75 -4.25
CA PHE A 639 20.81 2.59 -3.05
C PHE A 639 22.18 2.63 -2.33
N GLY A 640 22.64 3.84 -2.03
CA GLY A 640 23.93 4.13 -1.37
C GLY A 640 25.15 4.15 -2.30
N GLU A 641 25.04 3.72 -3.56
CA GLU A 641 26.17 3.79 -4.50
C GLU A 641 26.45 5.24 -4.94
N ASP A 642 27.66 5.48 -5.47
CA ASP A 642 27.99 6.72 -6.17
C ASP A 642 27.45 6.65 -7.60
N SER A 643 26.69 7.66 -8.03
CA SER A 643 26.09 7.68 -9.36
C SER A 643 27.06 8.03 -10.49
N LYS A 644 28.26 8.53 -10.18
CA LYS A 644 29.25 8.97 -11.16
C LYS A 644 29.74 7.82 -12.05
N GLY A 645 29.74 8.08 -13.35
CA GLY A 645 30.35 7.22 -14.36
C GLY A 645 29.36 6.71 -15.40
N GLU A 646 29.76 5.64 -16.11
CA GLU A 646 29.00 5.06 -17.20
C GLU A 646 27.90 4.12 -16.67
N TRP A 647 26.66 4.46 -16.99
CA TRP A 647 25.48 3.62 -16.83
C TRP A 647 25.16 2.92 -18.14
N LYS A 648 24.69 1.67 -18.04
CA LYS A 648 24.39 0.82 -19.21
C LYS A 648 22.96 0.31 -19.12
N LEU A 649 22.14 0.62 -20.11
CA LEU A 649 20.83 0.01 -20.29
C LEU A 649 20.92 -1.03 -21.40
N LYS A 650 20.72 -2.30 -21.04
CA LYS A 650 20.62 -3.42 -21.98
C LYS A 650 19.15 -3.69 -22.28
N VAL A 651 18.80 -3.65 -23.57
CA VAL A 651 17.46 -3.95 -24.08
C VAL A 651 17.49 -5.31 -24.74
N ILE A 652 16.69 -6.24 -24.24
CA ILE A 652 16.67 -7.63 -24.69
C ILE A 652 15.28 -7.93 -25.24
N ASN A 653 15.20 -8.53 -26.43
CA ASN A 653 13.97 -9.07 -26.96
C ASN A 653 14.02 -10.60 -26.86
N THR A 654 13.31 -11.16 -25.90
CA THR A 654 13.32 -12.61 -25.62
C THR A 654 12.75 -13.45 -26.75
N GLY A 655 11.97 -12.84 -27.65
CA GLY A 655 11.42 -13.52 -28.83
C GLY A 655 10.36 -14.58 -28.53
N ILE A 656 9.74 -14.57 -27.34
CA ILE A 656 8.68 -15.51 -26.95
C ILE A 656 7.58 -15.57 -28.02
N HIS A 657 7.23 -14.44 -28.64
CA HIS A 657 6.23 -14.35 -29.71
C HIS A 657 6.82 -14.06 -31.10
N LYS A 658 8.14 -14.10 -31.24
CA LYS A 658 8.88 -13.83 -32.49
C LYS A 658 8.46 -12.50 -33.13
N LYS A 659 8.26 -11.47 -32.30
CA LYS A 659 7.94 -10.11 -32.76
C LYS A 659 9.16 -9.22 -32.58
N GLU A 660 9.45 -8.45 -33.61
CA GLU A 660 10.51 -7.44 -33.56
C GLU A 660 10.15 -6.32 -32.57
N ALA A 661 11.19 -5.72 -31.99
CA ALA A 661 11.09 -4.53 -31.17
C ALA A 661 12.07 -3.48 -31.67
N THR A 662 11.71 -2.20 -31.50
CA THR A 662 12.56 -1.07 -31.86
C THR A 662 12.76 -0.21 -30.63
N PHE A 663 14.00 -0.09 -30.19
CA PHE A 663 14.40 0.81 -29.12
C PHE A 663 14.48 2.25 -29.64
N LYS A 664 13.74 3.15 -29.00
CA LYS A 664 13.70 4.59 -29.31
C LYS A 664 14.46 5.43 -28.29
N GLY A 665 15.17 4.77 -27.38
CA GLY A 665 16.07 5.38 -26.44
C GLY A 665 15.55 5.41 -24.99
N TRP A 666 16.44 5.83 -24.09
CA TRP A 666 16.18 6.02 -22.68
C TRP A 666 16.82 7.29 -22.07
N GLN A 667 16.29 7.73 -20.95
CA GLN A 667 16.85 8.78 -20.10
C GLN A 667 17.04 8.24 -18.68
N LEU A 668 17.96 8.82 -17.93
CA LEU A 668 18.25 8.52 -16.53
C LEU A 668 18.01 9.76 -15.67
N LYS A 669 17.42 9.58 -14.50
CA LYS A 669 17.37 10.57 -13.43
C LYS A 669 17.97 9.97 -12.17
N VAL A 670 18.84 10.75 -11.55
CA VAL A 670 19.48 10.42 -10.27
C VAL A 670 18.89 11.31 -9.19
N THR A 671 18.50 10.68 -8.08
CA THR A 671 18.01 11.36 -6.90
C THR A 671 18.78 10.86 -5.68
N GLY A 672 19.14 11.76 -4.78
CA GLY A 672 19.88 11.42 -3.56
C GLY A 672 20.51 12.64 -2.91
N HIS A 673 21.73 12.49 -2.40
CA HIS A 673 22.45 13.54 -1.68
C HIS A 673 23.93 13.62 -2.09
N GLN A 674 24.62 14.68 -1.71
CA GLN A 674 26.06 14.87 -1.99
C GLN A 674 26.95 14.03 -1.09
#